data_AF-A0A1Q6TWK6-F1
#
_entry.id   AF-A0A1Q6TWK6-F1
#
_cell.length_a   1.000
_cell.length_b   1.000
_cell.length_c   1.000
_cell.angle_alpha   90.00
_cell.angle_beta   90.00
_cell.angle_gamma   90.00
#
_symmetry.space_group_name_H-M   'P 1'
#
loop_
_entity.id
_entity.type
_entity.pdbx_description
1 polymer ?
#
loop_
_entity_poly.entity_id
_entity_poly.type
_entity_poly.pdbx_seq_one_letter_code
_entity_poly.pdbx_strand_id
1 'polypeptide(L)'
;MYEKLPEQLKKDGRFCLWKYEERNGRMTKVPYQTNGRKASSADKNTFSDFRLAVNAMDGYDGIGMGAFDDFCMVDIDHCVFGGKMTQMAEDIVERMDSYTEFSPSGTGVRIVCKASSLSYDKGRYYINNQKLGLEIYAAGVTKKFCTLTGNVIRNRGVEERSTEIGEILETYMLRPISKKKNDVQDIPGSYLSDDSVVCLASDSRQGEKFKALWNGEILEGKSHSDADMSLASILAFWCGGDTGQMDRLFRKSGLMRSKWDRVQSGSTYGALTMEKAVAQALDFYRPYARTSAESDFDDMLQKLIELNVSDNSRYPWNDNGSGRLFADVYKDIARYVPERKKWYVYDGTRWIPDIGGLKTMELAKSLADSLVRYALTITDERRRKDYLEFSAKWQSRNYRNTYISDAQSVYPIAMSEFDRNVYYLNCQNGTLDLQTGEFHPHTPQDKLTKIAGAAYDPNAKNPRFTRFVSEVMSGDTEKARFMQKSLGYGLTGDTRYECMFFYYGATTRNWKGTLMESTLHVMGDYGLTVRPETISAKPSANSQNPTEDIARLAGVRFANISEPRRGLVLNEAQIKSMTGNDTLNARFLHENSFDFKPQFKLYVNTNYLPAITDMTLFSSGRIVIIPFDRHFEEWEQEQNLKAEFSRPEAASAILNWLIEGYTL
;
A
#
# COMPACT_ATOMS: atom_id res chain seq x y z
N MET A 1 6.43 27.26 -54.23
CA MET A 1 6.64 26.47 -52.99
C MET A 1 7.14 25.05 -53.28
N TYR A 2 6.49 24.30 -54.19
CA TYR A 2 6.78 22.88 -54.42
C TYR A 2 7.70 22.57 -55.63
N GLU A 3 8.39 23.58 -56.16
CA GLU A 3 9.27 23.42 -57.34
C GLU A 3 10.41 22.45 -57.07
N LYS A 4 10.95 22.47 -55.85
CA LYS A 4 12.05 21.62 -55.40
C LYS A 4 11.63 20.18 -55.05
N LEU A 5 10.36 19.81 -55.20
CA LEU A 5 9.98 18.39 -55.09
C LEU A 5 10.58 17.62 -56.27
N PRO A 6 11.03 16.36 -56.08
CA PRO A 6 11.56 15.54 -57.17
C PRO A 6 10.50 15.31 -58.26
N GLU A 7 10.90 15.36 -59.53
CA GLU A 7 9.97 15.15 -60.65
C GLU A 7 9.29 13.79 -60.61
N GLN A 8 10.01 12.75 -60.17
CA GLN A 8 9.45 11.41 -59.96
C GLN A 8 8.34 11.41 -58.91
N LEU A 9 8.51 12.16 -57.82
CA LEU A 9 7.51 12.31 -56.77
C LEU A 9 6.24 12.98 -57.32
N LYS A 10 6.40 14.06 -58.09
CA LYS A 10 5.29 14.80 -58.73
C LYS A 10 4.51 13.93 -59.72
N LYS A 11 5.21 13.05 -60.45
CA LYS A 11 4.63 12.18 -61.47
C LYS A 11 3.89 10.98 -60.88
N ASP A 12 4.52 10.27 -59.95
CA ASP A 12 4.07 8.96 -59.51
C ASP A 12 3.29 9.01 -58.19
N GLY A 13 3.49 10.07 -57.39
CA GLY A 13 2.82 10.26 -56.11
C GLY A 13 1.30 10.49 -56.23
N ARG A 14 0.61 10.39 -55.10
CA ARG A 14 -0.82 10.70 -54.97
C ARG A 14 -1.03 11.69 -53.84
N PHE A 15 -1.68 12.79 -54.16
CA PHE A 15 -1.72 13.99 -53.34
C PHE A 15 -3.12 14.34 -52.88
N CYS A 16 -3.21 14.95 -51.71
CA CYS A 16 -4.41 15.54 -51.14
C CYS A 16 -4.09 16.98 -50.70
N LEU A 17 -5.12 17.77 -50.51
CA LEU A 17 -5.06 19.04 -49.80
C LEU A 17 -5.16 18.78 -48.31
N TRP A 18 -4.70 19.67 -47.45
CA TRP A 18 -4.98 19.57 -46.02
C TRP A 18 -5.17 20.93 -45.37
N LYS A 19 -5.92 20.94 -44.27
CA LYS A 19 -6.06 22.12 -43.42
C LYS A 19 -6.05 21.76 -41.95
N TYR A 20 -5.70 22.72 -41.11
CA TYR A 20 -5.78 22.64 -39.67
C TYR A 20 -7.24 22.73 -39.20
N GLU A 21 -7.69 21.71 -38.46
CA GLU A 21 -9.01 21.68 -37.80
C GLU A 21 -8.87 21.26 -36.34
N GLU A 22 -9.60 21.95 -35.47
CA GLU A 22 -9.73 21.55 -34.07
C GLU A 22 -10.64 20.32 -33.95
N ARG A 23 -10.12 19.27 -33.31
CA ARG A 23 -10.89 18.06 -32.96
C ARG A 23 -10.54 17.66 -31.53
N ASN A 24 -11.56 17.53 -30.68
CA ASN A 24 -11.40 17.14 -29.27
C ASN A 24 -10.36 18.00 -28.52
N GLY A 25 -10.35 19.32 -28.75
CA GLY A 25 -9.42 20.25 -28.10
C GLY A 25 -7.97 20.19 -28.60
N ARG A 26 -7.70 19.54 -29.73
CA ARG A 26 -6.38 19.50 -30.37
C ARG A 26 -6.47 19.90 -31.84
N MET A 27 -5.51 20.70 -32.31
CA MET A 27 -5.36 21.02 -33.73
C MET A 27 -4.83 19.81 -34.50
N THR A 28 -5.56 19.37 -35.51
CA THR A 28 -5.23 18.20 -36.34
C THR A 28 -5.16 18.58 -37.81
N LYS A 29 -4.29 17.92 -38.58
CA LYS A 29 -4.16 18.12 -40.02
C LYS A 29 -5.14 17.18 -40.74
N VAL A 30 -6.17 17.74 -41.36
CA VAL A 30 -7.26 16.97 -41.97
C VAL A 30 -7.09 16.95 -43.48
N PRO A 31 -7.08 15.78 -44.15
CA PRO A 31 -6.89 15.68 -45.58
C PRO A 31 -8.20 15.88 -46.36
N TYR A 32 -8.08 16.51 -47.52
CA TYR A 32 -9.14 16.95 -48.42
C TYR A 32 -8.82 16.58 -49.87
N GLN A 33 -9.86 16.26 -50.62
CA GLN A 33 -9.80 16.08 -52.07
C GLN A 33 -9.86 17.44 -52.75
N THR A 34 -9.46 17.50 -54.02
CA THR A 34 -9.51 18.74 -54.83
C THR A 34 -10.93 19.26 -55.08
N ASN A 35 -11.96 18.44 -54.82
CA ASN A 35 -13.37 18.81 -54.91
C ASN A 35 -13.96 19.33 -53.56
N GLY A 36 -13.13 19.48 -52.52
CA GLY A 36 -13.54 19.98 -51.21
C GLY A 36 -14.12 18.95 -50.24
N ARG A 37 -14.30 17.67 -50.65
CA ARG A 37 -14.67 16.59 -49.72
C ARG A 37 -13.45 16.13 -48.91
N LYS A 38 -13.68 15.52 -47.75
CA LYS A 38 -12.59 14.89 -46.97
C LYS A 38 -11.98 13.71 -47.75
N ALA A 39 -10.67 13.60 -47.75
CA ALA A 39 -9.95 12.47 -48.34
C ALA A 39 -9.76 11.36 -47.30
N SER A 40 -9.72 10.11 -47.76
CA SER A 40 -9.48 8.95 -46.92
C SER A 40 -8.08 8.42 -47.20
N SER A 41 -7.17 8.52 -46.23
CA SER A 41 -5.80 8.02 -46.36
C SER A 41 -5.69 6.49 -46.54
N ALA A 42 -6.80 5.76 -46.49
CA ALA A 42 -6.88 4.35 -46.81
C ALA A 42 -7.33 4.07 -48.26
N ASP A 43 -7.81 5.08 -48.99
CA ASP A 43 -8.34 4.95 -50.35
C ASP A 43 -7.58 5.88 -51.31
N LYS A 44 -6.75 5.27 -52.15
CA LYS A 44 -5.93 5.94 -53.17
C LYS A 44 -6.76 6.77 -54.14
N ASN A 45 -8.02 6.40 -54.39
CA ASN A 45 -8.89 7.10 -55.33
C ASN A 45 -9.39 8.45 -54.79
N THR A 46 -9.22 8.70 -53.49
CA THR A 46 -9.52 10.01 -52.89
C THR A 46 -8.35 11.00 -52.99
N PHE A 47 -7.25 10.61 -53.64
CA PHE A 47 -6.08 11.45 -53.87
C PHE A 47 -5.93 11.73 -55.37
N SER A 48 -5.42 12.91 -55.73
CA SER A 48 -5.24 13.37 -57.11
C SER A 48 -3.77 13.36 -57.52
N ASP A 49 -3.49 13.65 -58.79
CA ASP A 49 -2.14 13.98 -59.23
C ASP A 49 -1.68 15.33 -58.65
N PHE A 50 -0.37 15.57 -58.76
CA PHE A 50 0.30 16.73 -58.20
C PHE A 50 -0.23 18.07 -58.76
N ARG A 51 -0.46 18.15 -60.08
CA ARG A 51 -0.89 19.41 -60.71
C ARG A 51 -2.28 19.80 -60.26
N LEU A 52 -3.20 18.84 -60.19
CA LEU A 52 -4.55 19.07 -59.68
C LEU A 52 -4.53 19.49 -58.20
N ALA A 53 -3.72 18.85 -57.37
CA ALA A 53 -3.62 19.21 -55.94
C ALA A 53 -3.04 20.63 -55.75
N VAL A 54 -1.99 20.99 -56.49
CA VAL A 54 -1.38 22.33 -56.38
C VAL A 54 -2.29 23.43 -56.93
N ASN A 55 -2.99 23.17 -58.04
CA ASN A 55 -3.91 24.15 -58.62
C ASN A 55 -5.16 24.39 -57.74
N ALA A 56 -5.55 23.39 -56.93
CA ALA A 56 -6.69 23.46 -56.03
C ALA A 56 -6.32 23.87 -54.58
N MET A 57 -5.11 24.39 -54.36
CA MET A 57 -4.58 24.68 -53.02
C MET A 57 -5.20 25.90 -52.34
N ASP A 58 -5.84 26.78 -53.11
CA ASP A 58 -6.45 28.00 -52.57
C ASP A 58 -7.49 27.65 -51.49
N GLY A 59 -7.35 28.26 -50.31
CA GLY A 59 -8.16 27.95 -49.13
C GLY A 59 -7.71 26.75 -48.28
N TYR A 60 -6.53 26.17 -48.54
CA TYR A 60 -5.93 25.08 -47.76
C TYR A 60 -4.52 25.44 -47.26
N ASP A 61 -4.07 24.77 -46.20
CA ASP A 61 -2.76 25.04 -45.57
C ASP A 61 -1.59 24.36 -46.30
N GLY A 62 -1.87 23.44 -47.21
CA GLY A 62 -0.88 22.87 -48.12
C GLY A 62 -1.31 21.54 -48.74
N ILE A 63 -0.35 20.83 -49.33
CA ILE A 63 -0.54 19.48 -49.85
C ILE A 63 0.04 18.41 -48.94
N GLY A 64 -0.49 17.21 -49.04
CA GLY A 64 0.07 16.02 -48.44
C GLY A 64 -0.01 14.84 -49.39
N MET A 65 0.75 13.80 -49.10
CA MET A 65 0.88 12.61 -49.93
C MET A 65 0.51 11.36 -49.12
N GLY A 66 -0.22 10.45 -49.76
CA GLY A 66 -0.51 9.14 -49.18
C GLY A 66 0.62 8.15 -49.41
N ALA A 67 0.81 7.23 -48.45
CA ALA A 67 1.74 6.11 -48.58
C ALA A 67 1.07 5.00 -49.41
N PHE A 68 1.14 5.12 -50.74
CA PHE A 68 0.56 4.16 -51.68
C PHE A 68 1.64 3.52 -52.54
N ASP A 69 1.32 2.35 -53.08
CA ASP A 69 2.20 1.56 -53.95
C ASP A 69 3.55 1.26 -53.31
N ASP A 70 4.65 1.75 -53.88
CA ASP A 70 6.02 1.56 -53.41
C ASP A 70 6.52 2.72 -52.53
N PHE A 71 5.72 3.77 -52.30
CA PHE A 71 6.15 4.91 -51.49
C PHE A 71 6.15 4.62 -50.00
N CYS A 72 7.25 5.00 -49.35
CA CYS A 72 7.43 4.98 -47.90
C CYS A 72 7.88 6.36 -47.41
N MET A 73 7.42 6.75 -46.23
CA MET A 73 7.80 8.01 -45.61
C MET A 73 8.24 7.80 -44.15
N VAL A 74 9.31 8.47 -43.77
CA VAL A 74 9.79 8.52 -42.38
C VAL A 74 9.54 9.93 -41.85
N ASP A 75 8.84 10.05 -40.74
CA ASP A 75 8.48 11.32 -40.09
C ASP A 75 9.11 11.33 -38.70
N ILE A 76 9.96 12.33 -38.45
CA ILE A 76 10.69 12.50 -37.20
C ILE A 76 10.22 13.80 -36.55
N ASP A 77 9.39 13.67 -35.52
CA ASP A 77 8.81 14.78 -34.77
C ASP A 77 9.83 15.37 -33.78
N HIS A 78 9.76 16.70 -33.58
CA HIS A 78 10.55 17.44 -32.59
C HIS A 78 12.06 17.12 -32.60
N CYS A 79 12.64 16.96 -33.78
CA CYS A 79 14.05 16.63 -33.95
C CYS A 79 14.92 17.82 -34.40
N VAL A 80 14.37 19.01 -34.60
CA VAL A 80 15.12 20.20 -35.03
C VAL A 80 15.01 21.29 -33.97
N PHE A 81 16.16 21.72 -33.44
CA PHE A 81 16.27 22.78 -32.43
C PHE A 81 17.33 23.79 -32.86
N GLY A 82 16.96 25.06 -32.97
CA GLY A 82 17.91 26.13 -33.36
C GLY A 82 18.59 25.90 -34.72
N GLY A 83 17.92 25.21 -35.65
CA GLY A 83 18.45 24.88 -36.97
C GLY A 83 19.38 23.66 -37.03
N LYS A 84 19.60 22.96 -35.90
CA LYS A 84 20.36 21.69 -35.85
C LYS A 84 19.43 20.51 -35.59
N MET A 85 19.74 19.38 -36.20
CA MET A 85 19.00 18.13 -36.01
C MET A 85 19.52 17.39 -34.76
N THR A 86 18.70 16.55 -34.16
CA THR A 86 19.16 15.59 -33.15
C THR A 86 20.04 14.53 -33.80
N GLN A 87 20.95 13.92 -33.04
CA GLN A 87 21.86 12.88 -33.56
C GLN A 87 21.11 11.76 -34.29
N MET A 88 19.99 11.28 -33.72
CA MET A 88 19.16 10.25 -34.36
C MET A 88 18.59 10.71 -35.71
N ALA A 89 18.17 11.97 -35.82
CA ALA A 89 17.65 12.50 -37.07
C ALA A 89 18.77 12.70 -38.10
N GLU A 90 19.96 13.15 -37.69
CA GLU A 90 21.13 13.24 -38.57
C GLU A 90 21.53 11.86 -39.11
N ASP A 91 21.63 10.85 -38.23
CA ASP A 91 21.99 9.48 -38.60
C ASP A 91 20.97 8.87 -39.58
N ILE A 92 19.67 9.07 -39.34
CA ILE A 92 18.60 8.56 -40.21
C ILE A 92 18.60 9.29 -41.55
N VAL A 93 18.73 10.63 -41.58
CA VAL A 93 18.77 11.41 -42.81
C VAL A 93 19.99 11.06 -43.66
N GLU A 94 21.15 10.86 -43.03
CA GLU A 94 22.36 10.45 -43.72
C GLU A 94 22.24 9.05 -44.32
N ARG A 95 21.76 8.08 -43.51
CA ARG A 95 21.57 6.69 -43.94
C ARG A 95 20.54 6.55 -45.06
N MET A 96 19.42 7.26 -44.96
CA MET A 96 18.35 7.16 -45.95
C MET A 96 18.72 7.78 -47.30
N ASP A 97 19.64 8.75 -47.34
CA ASP A 97 20.09 9.50 -48.53
C ASP A 97 19.03 9.61 -49.64
N SER A 98 17.87 10.16 -49.29
CA SER A 98 16.74 10.36 -50.20
C SER A 98 16.09 11.72 -49.96
N TYR A 99 15.03 12.03 -50.69
CA TYR A 99 14.36 13.34 -50.61
C TYR A 99 13.96 13.65 -49.16
N THR A 100 14.46 14.77 -48.63
CA THR A 100 14.25 15.15 -47.24
C THR A 100 13.85 16.62 -47.12
N GLU A 101 12.83 16.91 -46.32
CA GLU A 101 12.31 18.26 -46.08
C GLU A 101 11.94 18.51 -44.61
N PHE A 102 11.82 19.78 -44.23
CA PHE A 102 11.27 20.16 -42.93
C PHE A 102 9.74 19.98 -42.90
N SER A 103 9.21 19.60 -41.74
CA SER A 103 7.77 19.56 -41.50
C SER A 103 7.16 20.98 -41.43
N PRO A 104 5.82 21.15 -41.56
CA PRO A 104 5.18 22.47 -41.53
C PRO A 104 5.49 23.31 -40.27
N SER A 105 5.72 22.65 -39.13
CA SER A 105 6.11 23.30 -37.88
C SER A 105 7.56 23.77 -37.84
N GLY A 106 8.40 23.34 -38.78
CA GLY A 106 9.84 23.63 -38.80
C GLY A 106 10.69 22.84 -37.79
N THR A 107 10.07 22.17 -36.82
CA THR A 107 10.74 21.41 -35.75
C THR A 107 10.91 19.91 -36.03
N GLY A 108 10.41 19.41 -37.16
CA GLY A 108 10.49 17.99 -37.55
C GLY A 108 11.02 17.81 -38.95
N VAL A 109 11.39 16.58 -39.29
CA VAL A 109 12.02 16.20 -40.56
C VAL A 109 11.24 15.06 -41.21
N ARG A 110 11.11 15.11 -42.54
CA ARG A 110 10.44 14.09 -43.33
C ARG A 110 11.30 13.61 -44.47
N ILE A 111 11.34 12.30 -44.63
CA ILE A 111 12.08 11.63 -45.68
C ILE A 111 11.07 10.84 -46.52
N VAL A 112 11.15 10.99 -47.84
CA VAL A 112 10.32 10.24 -48.80
C VAL A 112 11.22 9.34 -49.64
N CYS A 113 10.94 8.05 -49.63
CA CYS A 113 11.68 7.04 -50.39
C CYS A 113 10.74 6.01 -51.02
N LYS A 114 11.30 5.10 -51.81
CA LYS A 114 10.60 3.88 -52.24
C LYS A 114 11.05 2.69 -51.40
N ALA A 115 10.12 1.78 -51.14
CA ALA A 115 10.35 0.59 -50.34
C ALA A 115 9.57 -0.60 -50.91
N SER A 116 9.86 -0.94 -52.17
CA SER A 116 9.14 -1.94 -52.96
C SER A 116 9.24 -3.37 -52.43
N SER A 117 10.34 -3.72 -51.75
CA SER A 117 10.58 -5.05 -51.18
C SER A 117 10.37 -5.14 -49.66
N LEU A 118 9.84 -4.08 -49.05
CA LEU A 118 9.64 -4.02 -47.61
C LEU A 118 8.48 -4.92 -47.15
N SER A 119 8.80 -5.93 -46.35
CA SER A 119 7.80 -6.69 -45.57
C SER A 119 7.71 -6.11 -44.16
N TYR A 120 6.61 -5.41 -43.87
CA TYR A 120 6.40 -4.77 -42.58
C TYR A 120 5.54 -5.65 -41.65
N ASP A 121 6.13 -6.14 -40.56
CA ASP A 121 5.42 -6.88 -39.51
C ASP A 121 4.94 -5.93 -38.39
N LYS A 122 3.64 -5.66 -38.35
CA LYS A 122 3.00 -4.80 -37.33
C LYS A 122 3.05 -5.39 -35.91
N GLY A 123 3.26 -6.70 -35.78
CA GLY A 123 3.45 -7.41 -34.52
C GLY A 123 4.88 -7.30 -33.99
N ARG A 124 5.87 -7.16 -34.89
CA ARG A 124 7.29 -7.02 -34.54
C ARG A 124 7.74 -5.57 -34.38
N TYR A 125 7.24 -4.65 -35.19
CA TYR A 125 7.68 -3.24 -35.19
C TYR A 125 6.56 -2.24 -34.86
N TYR A 126 6.92 -1.13 -34.19
CA TYR A 126 6.04 0.02 -33.97
C TYR A 126 5.87 0.80 -35.27
N ILE A 127 4.62 1.16 -35.60
CA ILE A 127 4.34 2.11 -36.70
C ILE A 127 4.71 3.53 -36.27
N ASN A 128 4.34 3.90 -35.05
CA ASN A 128 4.71 5.15 -34.40
C ASN A 128 5.34 4.82 -33.04
N ASN A 129 6.63 5.11 -32.91
CA ASN A 129 7.34 5.04 -31.65
C ASN A 129 7.30 6.41 -30.95
N GLN A 130 6.23 6.63 -30.18
CA GLN A 130 5.98 7.92 -29.50
C GLN A 130 7.10 8.35 -28.57
N LYS A 131 7.88 7.41 -28.02
CA LYS A 131 9.02 7.71 -27.14
C LYS A 131 10.16 8.38 -27.91
N LEU A 132 10.37 7.97 -29.15
CA LEU A 132 11.45 8.50 -30.00
C LEU A 132 10.96 9.60 -30.96
N GLY A 133 9.64 9.84 -31.05
CA GLY A 133 9.08 10.77 -32.03
C GLY A 133 9.29 10.30 -33.47
N LEU A 134 9.38 9.00 -33.72
CA LEU A 134 9.65 8.41 -35.03
C LEU A 134 8.44 7.63 -35.54
N GLU A 135 7.94 7.97 -36.73
CA GLU A 135 6.83 7.30 -37.39
C GLU A 135 7.20 6.89 -38.83
N ILE A 136 6.82 5.67 -39.22
CA ILE A 136 7.06 5.13 -40.57
C ILE A 136 5.72 4.85 -41.25
N TYR A 137 5.51 5.49 -42.39
CA TYR A 137 4.35 5.31 -43.26
C TYR A 137 4.70 4.42 -44.45
N ALA A 138 4.19 3.20 -44.47
CA ALA A 138 4.35 2.27 -45.58
C ALA A 138 2.99 1.89 -46.19
N ALA A 139 2.99 1.63 -47.49
CA ALA A 139 1.80 1.21 -48.24
C ALA A 139 1.23 -0.12 -47.75
N GLY A 140 -0.10 -0.25 -47.70
CA GLY A 140 -0.80 -1.43 -47.16
C GLY A 140 -0.70 -1.59 -45.64
N VAL A 141 0.23 -0.89 -44.98
CA VAL A 141 0.50 -0.96 -43.55
C VAL A 141 -0.18 0.20 -42.83
N THR A 142 0.09 1.42 -43.28
CA THR A 142 -0.41 2.64 -42.64
C THR A 142 -1.55 3.25 -43.44
N LYS A 143 -2.62 3.63 -42.75
CA LYS A 143 -3.78 4.33 -43.33
C LYS A 143 -3.71 5.82 -43.02
N LYS A 144 -2.56 6.44 -43.30
CA LYS A 144 -2.23 7.84 -42.98
C LYS A 144 -1.58 8.53 -44.18
N PHE A 145 -1.58 9.86 -44.17
CA PHE A 145 -0.92 10.70 -45.16
C PHE A 145 0.15 11.55 -44.48
N CYS A 146 1.19 11.92 -45.21
CA CYS A 146 2.24 12.82 -44.72
C CYS A 146 2.13 14.16 -45.45
N THR A 147 2.15 15.28 -44.73
CA THR A 147 2.13 16.60 -45.38
C THR A 147 3.44 16.85 -46.14
N LEU A 148 3.43 17.67 -47.19
CA LEU A 148 4.65 18.06 -47.91
C LEU A 148 4.80 19.58 -47.89
N THR A 149 6.02 20.07 -47.72
CA THR A 149 6.32 21.51 -47.60
C THR A 149 7.15 22.03 -48.77
N GLY A 150 7.96 21.18 -49.40
CA GLY A 150 8.96 21.62 -50.37
C GLY A 150 10.12 22.39 -49.74
N ASN A 151 10.20 22.51 -48.41
CA ASN A 151 11.31 23.14 -47.69
C ASN A 151 12.46 22.14 -47.54
N VAL A 152 13.21 21.97 -48.62
CA VAL A 152 14.19 20.90 -48.80
C VAL A 152 15.40 21.05 -47.88
N ILE A 153 15.69 19.97 -47.15
CA ILE A 153 16.92 19.76 -46.39
C ILE A 153 17.95 19.05 -47.28
N ARG A 154 17.53 17.97 -47.95
CA ARG A 154 18.37 17.17 -48.84
C ARG A 154 17.70 17.03 -50.20
N ASN A 155 18.27 17.69 -51.21
CA ASN A 155 17.73 17.75 -52.56
C ASN A 155 18.18 16.54 -53.39
N ARG A 156 17.61 15.37 -53.06
CA ARG A 156 17.84 14.08 -53.74
C ARG A 156 16.54 13.59 -54.38
N GLY A 157 16.66 12.57 -55.25
CA GLY A 157 15.52 11.85 -55.79
C GLY A 157 14.79 11.03 -54.72
N VAL A 158 13.67 10.42 -55.12
CA VAL A 158 13.00 9.40 -54.31
C VAL A 158 13.68 8.06 -54.61
N GLU A 159 14.55 7.63 -53.71
CA GLU A 159 15.43 6.49 -53.91
C GLU A 159 14.82 5.22 -53.32
N GLU A 160 15.16 4.06 -53.87
CA GLU A 160 14.78 2.77 -53.29
C GLU A 160 15.63 2.51 -52.04
N ARG A 161 14.97 2.36 -50.88
CA ARG A 161 15.59 2.26 -49.55
C ARG A 161 14.97 1.15 -48.69
N SER A 162 14.52 0.07 -49.32
CA SER A 162 13.93 -1.07 -48.61
C SER A 162 14.85 -1.64 -47.52
N THR A 163 16.15 -1.74 -47.79
CA THR A 163 17.16 -2.25 -46.85
C THR A 163 17.34 -1.31 -45.66
N GLU A 164 17.53 -0.03 -45.93
CA GLU A 164 17.78 1.01 -44.92
C GLU A 164 16.54 1.23 -44.04
N ILE A 165 15.33 1.16 -44.61
CA ILE A 165 14.09 1.12 -43.82
C ILE A 165 14.06 -0.12 -42.93
N GLY A 166 14.48 -1.29 -43.43
CA GLY A 166 14.62 -2.50 -42.61
C GLY A 166 15.56 -2.31 -41.42
N GLU A 167 16.71 -1.66 -41.62
CA GLU A 167 17.67 -1.36 -40.55
C GLU A 167 17.10 -0.37 -39.52
N ILE A 168 16.38 0.66 -39.98
CA ILE A 168 15.69 1.61 -39.09
C ILE A 168 14.61 0.87 -38.27
N LEU A 169 13.89 -0.08 -38.88
CA LEU A 169 12.89 -0.88 -38.18
C LEU A 169 13.54 -1.72 -37.07
N GLU A 170 14.64 -2.40 -37.36
CA GLU A 170 15.39 -3.20 -36.38
C GLU A 170 16.00 -2.32 -35.28
N THR A 171 16.52 -1.14 -35.62
CA THR A 171 17.26 -0.33 -34.65
C THR A 171 16.33 0.48 -33.74
N TYR A 172 15.30 1.11 -34.30
CA TYR A 172 14.51 2.13 -33.59
C TYR A 172 13.04 1.74 -33.42
N MET A 173 12.54 0.77 -34.18
CA MET A 173 11.10 0.44 -34.18
C MET A 173 10.79 -0.94 -33.63
N LEU A 174 11.77 -1.73 -33.16
CA LEU A 174 11.51 -3.02 -32.51
C LEU A 174 10.57 -2.85 -31.32
N ARG A 175 9.47 -3.60 -31.35
CA ARG A 175 8.66 -3.79 -30.16
C ARG A 175 9.44 -4.69 -29.19
N PRO A 176 9.36 -4.44 -27.88
CA PRO A 176 9.84 -5.41 -26.91
C PRO A 176 9.18 -6.75 -27.23
N ILE A 177 9.98 -7.78 -27.48
CA ILE A 177 9.48 -9.14 -27.63
C ILE A 177 8.82 -9.45 -26.28
N SER A 178 7.48 -9.43 -26.24
CA SER A 178 6.76 -10.17 -25.21
C SER A 178 7.35 -11.56 -25.25
N LYS A 179 7.98 -12.00 -24.15
CA LYS A 179 8.59 -13.32 -24.03
C LYS A 179 7.57 -14.36 -24.45
N LYS A 180 7.57 -14.75 -25.73
CA LYS A 180 6.99 -16.00 -26.19
C LYS A 180 7.89 -17.07 -25.61
N LYS A 181 7.51 -17.53 -24.42
CA LYS A 181 7.99 -18.77 -23.85
C LYS A 181 7.68 -19.87 -24.85
N ASN A 182 8.71 -20.35 -25.55
CA ASN A 182 8.83 -21.79 -25.80
C ASN A 182 9.27 -22.45 -24.47
N ASP A 183 8.52 -22.21 -23.40
CA ASP A 183 8.48 -23.18 -22.32
C ASP A 183 7.58 -24.28 -22.85
N VAL A 184 7.97 -25.53 -22.60
CA VAL A 184 7.00 -26.60 -22.42
C VAL A 184 5.85 -26.00 -21.60
N GLN A 185 4.70 -25.73 -22.22
CA GLN A 185 3.61 -25.11 -21.47
C GLN A 185 3.28 -26.07 -20.34
N ASP A 186 3.47 -25.62 -19.11
CA ASP A 186 3.09 -26.35 -17.91
C ASP A 186 1.59 -26.58 -18.00
N ILE A 187 1.20 -27.80 -18.40
CA ILE A 187 -0.19 -28.23 -18.55
C ILE A 187 -0.75 -28.19 -17.14
N PRO A 188 -1.58 -27.18 -16.82
CA PRO A 188 -1.93 -26.93 -15.43
C PRO A 188 -2.88 -28.01 -14.88
N GLY A 189 -3.46 -28.83 -15.76
CA GLY A 189 -4.38 -29.91 -15.41
C GLY A 189 -5.81 -29.40 -15.27
N SER A 190 -6.75 -30.32 -15.08
CA SER A 190 -8.16 -29.98 -14.92
C SER A 190 -8.44 -29.39 -13.53
N TYR A 191 -9.07 -28.21 -13.49
CA TYR A 191 -9.58 -27.57 -12.27
C TYR A 191 -11.11 -27.51 -12.20
N LEU A 192 -11.79 -27.92 -13.27
CA LEU A 192 -13.23 -27.80 -13.44
C LEU A 192 -13.83 -29.21 -13.53
N SER A 193 -15.03 -29.39 -12.97
CA SER A 193 -15.80 -30.61 -13.25
C SER A 193 -16.20 -30.67 -14.73
N ASP A 194 -16.47 -31.86 -15.26
CA ASP A 194 -16.94 -32.05 -16.63
C ASP A 194 -18.17 -31.14 -16.94
N ASP A 195 -19.13 -31.06 -16.01
CA ASP A 195 -20.34 -30.24 -16.17
C ASP A 195 -20.03 -28.74 -16.14
N SER A 196 -19.06 -28.32 -15.32
CA SER A 196 -18.59 -26.93 -15.27
C SER A 196 -17.89 -26.50 -16.56
N VAL A 197 -17.10 -27.40 -17.17
CA VAL A 197 -16.46 -27.14 -18.47
C VAL A 197 -17.51 -26.90 -19.54
N VAL A 198 -18.53 -27.76 -19.63
CA VAL A 198 -19.59 -27.64 -20.64
C VAL A 198 -20.39 -26.35 -20.44
N CYS A 199 -20.74 -26.00 -19.20
CA CYS A 199 -21.46 -24.77 -18.87
C CYS A 199 -20.66 -23.52 -19.27
N LEU A 200 -19.41 -23.40 -18.79
CA LEU A 200 -18.55 -22.23 -19.06
C LEU A 200 -18.19 -22.10 -20.53
N ALA A 201 -17.90 -23.22 -21.21
CA ALA A 201 -17.63 -23.21 -22.64
C ALA A 201 -18.86 -22.73 -23.44
N SER A 202 -20.07 -23.12 -23.02
CA SER A 202 -21.35 -22.73 -23.63
C SER A 202 -21.70 -21.24 -23.43
N ASP A 203 -21.29 -20.64 -22.33
CA ASP A 203 -21.58 -19.24 -22.01
C ASP A 203 -20.44 -18.28 -22.42
N SER A 204 -19.33 -18.83 -22.93
CA SER A 204 -18.18 -18.06 -23.39
C SER A 204 -18.47 -17.21 -24.62
N ARG A 205 -17.54 -16.30 -24.97
CA ARG A 205 -17.58 -15.55 -26.24
C ARG A 205 -17.62 -16.46 -27.49
N GLN A 206 -17.14 -17.70 -27.38
CA GLN A 206 -17.23 -18.72 -28.42
C GLN A 206 -18.35 -19.74 -28.17
N GLY A 207 -19.26 -19.45 -27.24
CA GLY A 207 -20.28 -20.35 -26.73
C GLY A 207 -21.24 -20.88 -27.77
N GLU A 208 -21.70 -20.03 -28.69
CA GLU A 208 -22.54 -20.46 -29.82
C GLU A 208 -21.82 -21.47 -30.73
N LYS A 209 -20.52 -21.25 -30.99
CA LYS A 209 -19.68 -22.18 -31.75
C LYS A 209 -19.45 -23.48 -30.97
N PHE A 210 -19.26 -23.39 -29.66
CA PHE A 210 -19.12 -24.56 -28.80
C PHE A 210 -20.40 -25.39 -28.78
N LYS A 211 -21.58 -24.78 -28.56
CA LYS A 211 -22.89 -25.45 -28.57
C LYS A 211 -23.17 -26.16 -29.90
N ALA A 212 -22.91 -25.50 -31.02
CA ALA A 212 -23.07 -26.09 -32.35
C ALA A 212 -22.20 -27.35 -32.51
N LEU A 213 -20.90 -27.25 -32.21
CA LEU A 213 -19.97 -28.39 -32.26
C LEU A 213 -20.32 -29.47 -31.22
N TRP A 214 -20.74 -29.08 -30.02
CA TRP A 214 -21.13 -30.00 -28.95
C TRP A 214 -22.36 -30.82 -29.32
N ASN A 215 -23.30 -30.26 -30.09
CA ASN A 215 -24.48 -30.93 -30.61
C ASN A 215 -24.23 -31.70 -31.93
N GLY A 216 -23.01 -31.67 -32.47
CA GLY A 216 -22.65 -32.41 -33.69
C GLY A 216 -22.82 -31.65 -35.00
N GLU A 217 -23.05 -30.33 -34.95
CA GLU A 217 -23.21 -29.50 -36.15
C GLU A 217 -21.86 -29.19 -36.82
N ILE A 218 -21.84 -29.26 -38.15
CA ILE A 218 -20.65 -29.01 -38.97
C ILE A 218 -20.92 -27.80 -39.85
N LEU A 219 -20.06 -26.79 -39.72
CA LEU A 219 -20.11 -25.57 -40.51
C LEU A 219 -19.96 -25.88 -42.00
N GLU A 220 -20.73 -25.17 -42.84
CA GLU A 220 -20.73 -25.32 -44.29
C GLU A 220 -19.31 -25.12 -44.87
N GLY A 221 -18.84 -26.07 -45.68
CA GLY A 221 -17.49 -26.08 -46.24
C GLY A 221 -16.37 -26.59 -45.33
N LYS A 222 -16.68 -27.13 -44.13
CA LYS A 222 -15.70 -27.78 -43.23
C LYS A 222 -15.85 -29.29 -43.23
N SER A 223 -14.74 -30.01 -43.06
CA SER A 223 -14.76 -31.46 -42.94
C SER A 223 -15.10 -31.90 -41.52
N HIS A 224 -15.57 -33.15 -41.39
CA HIS A 224 -15.75 -33.80 -40.09
C HIS A 224 -14.48 -33.81 -39.22
N SER A 225 -13.28 -33.78 -39.81
CA SER A 225 -12.02 -33.72 -39.05
C SER A 225 -11.68 -32.31 -38.59
N ASP A 226 -12.11 -31.28 -39.32
CA ASP A 226 -11.96 -29.88 -38.91
C ASP A 226 -12.88 -29.54 -37.74
N ALA A 227 -14.09 -30.11 -37.72
CA ALA A 227 -15.04 -30.01 -36.61
C ALA A 227 -14.47 -30.66 -35.34
N ASP A 228 -13.93 -31.88 -35.45
CA ASP A 228 -13.27 -32.59 -34.34
C ASP A 228 -12.13 -31.74 -33.74
N MET A 229 -11.23 -31.21 -34.58
CA MET A 229 -10.09 -30.39 -34.13
C MET A 229 -10.55 -29.06 -33.49
N SER A 230 -11.62 -28.47 -34.03
CA SER A 230 -12.18 -27.23 -33.48
C SER A 230 -12.77 -27.43 -32.09
N LEU A 231 -13.50 -28.53 -31.87
CA LEU A 231 -14.03 -28.87 -30.55
C LEU A 231 -12.90 -29.24 -29.58
N ALA A 232 -11.94 -30.05 -30.03
CA ALA A 232 -10.76 -30.42 -29.25
C ALA A 232 -9.93 -29.21 -28.81
N SER A 233 -9.82 -28.17 -29.65
CA SER A 233 -9.11 -26.92 -29.30
C SER A 233 -9.84 -26.10 -28.24
N ILE A 234 -11.18 -26.07 -28.28
CA ILE A 234 -11.99 -25.39 -27.25
C ILE A 234 -11.87 -26.15 -25.92
N LEU A 235 -11.97 -27.49 -25.95
CA LEU A 235 -11.80 -28.33 -24.78
C LEU A 235 -10.37 -28.26 -24.22
N ALA A 236 -9.34 -28.15 -25.06
CA ALA A 236 -7.95 -27.98 -24.63
C ALA A 236 -7.79 -26.76 -23.72
N PHE A 237 -8.39 -25.63 -24.10
CA PHE A 237 -8.39 -24.41 -23.28
C PHE A 237 -9.12 -24.65 -21.95
N TRP A 238 -10.39 -25.07 -21.97
CA TRP A 238 -11.22 -25.14 -20.76
C TRP A 238 -10.85 -26.27 -19.79
N CYS A 239 -10.32 -27.38 -20.28
CA CYS A 239 -9.85 -28.50 -19.46
C CYS A 239 -8.42 -28.31 -18.93
N GLY A 240 -7.79 -27.15 -19.14
CA GLY A 240 -6.42 -26.92 -18.71
C GLY A 240 -5.41 -27.88 -19.34
N GLY A 241 -5.68 -28.35 -20.56
CA GLY A 241 -4.88 -29.34 -21.29
C GLY A 241 -4.93 -30.78 -20.77
N ASP A 242 -5.82 -31.11 -19.83
CA ASP A 242 -6.05 -32.49 -19.37
C ASP A 242 -6.72 -33.33 -20.47
N THR A 243 -5.91 -34.12 -21.18
CA THR A 243 -6.35 -34.97 -22.30
C THR A 243 -7.36 -36.04 -21.87
N GLY A 244 -7.33 -36.49 -20.62
CA GLY A 244 -8.29 -37.46 -20.07
C GLY A 244 -9.67 -36.85 -19.89
N GLN A 245 -9.75 -35.62 -19.37
CA GLN A 245 -11.02 -34.89 -19.29
C GLN A 245 -11.53 -34.48 -20.67
N MET A 246 -10.63 -34.02 -21.55
CA MET A 246 -10.98 -33.67 -22.93
C MET A 246 -11.61 -34.87 -23.66
N ASP A 247 -11.06 -36.08 -23.53
CA ASP A 247 -11.61 -37.29 -24.14
C ASP A 247 -12.99 -37.67 -23.58
N ARG A 248 -13.17 -37.64 -22.24
CA ARG A 248 -14.48 -37.89 -21.62
C ARG A 248 -15.55 -36.94 -22.11
N LEU A 249 -15.22 -35.66 -22.26
CA LEU A 249 -16.14 -34.63 -22.75
C LEU A 249 -16.40 -34.78 -24.26
N PHE A 250 -15.37 -35.04 -25.07
CA PHE A 250 -15.55 -35.25 -26.50
C PHE A 250 -16.48 -36.44 -26.79
N ARG A 251 -16.36 -37.53 -26.03
CA ARG A 251 -17.25 -38.70 -26.13
C ARG A 251 -18.71 -38.40 -25.79
N LYS A 252 -18.97 -37.37 -24.99
CA LYS A 252 -20.32 -36.89 -24.67
C LYS A 252 -20.89 -35.94 -25.74
N SER A 253 -20.09 -35.50 -26.71
CA SER A 253 -20.52 -34.61 -27.79
C SER A 253 -21.16 -35.37 -28.96
N GLY A 254 -21.98 -34.67 -29.73
CA GLY A 254 -22.59 -35.17 -30.97
C GLY A 254 -21.61 -35.41 -32.12
N LEU A 255 -20.33 -35.06 -31.97
CA LEU A 255 -19.28 -35.34 -32.98
C LEU A 255 -18.62 -36.72 -32.82
N MET A 256 -18.89 -37.42 -31.70
CA MET A 256 -18.31 -38.73 -31.42
C MET A 256 -18.71 -39.79 -32.47
N ARG A 257 -17.72 -40.54 -32.96
CA ARG A 257 -17.91 -41.60 -33.97
C ARG A 257 -16.85 -42.68 -33.86
N SER A 258 -17.07 -43.83 -34.50
CA SER A 258 -16.14 -44.97 -34.52
C SER A 258 -14.72 -44.64 -35.00
N LYS A 259 -14.55 -43.58 -35.81
CA LYS A 259 -13.24 -43.06 -36.22
C LYS A 259 -12.39 -42.56 -35.05
N TRP A 260 -13.00 -42.09 -33.96
CA TRP A 260 -12.30 -41.56 -32.78
C TRP A 260 -11.32 -42.58 -32.17
N ASP A 261 -11.75 -43.83 -32.09
CA ASP A 261 -10.97 -44.95 -31.52
C ASP A 261 -10.15 -45.72 -32.56
N ARG A 262 -10.10 -45.26 -33.82
CA ARG A 262 -9.33 -45.93 -34.87
C ARG A 262 -7.84 -45.77 -34.62
N VAL A 263 -7.11 -46.89 -34.62
CA VAL A 263 -5.65 -46.90 -34.46
C VAL A 263 -4.96 -46.28 -35.68
N GLN A 264 -4.09 -45.30 -35.42
CA GLN A 264 -3.22 -44.63 -36.39
C GLN A 264 -1.88 -44.29 -35.73
N SER A 265 -0.77 -44.61 -36.41
CA SER A 265 0.58 -44.20 -35.99
C SER A 265 0.93 -44.52 -34.53
N GLY A 266 0.53 -45.71 -34.04
CA GLY A 266 0.83 -46.16 -32.67
C GLY A 266 -0.08 -45.61 -31.57
N SER A 267 -1.10 -44.82 -31.90
CA SER A 267 -2.11 -44.29 -30.97
C SER A 267 -3.51 -44.33 -31.63
N THR A 268 -4.54 -43.68 -31.06
CA THR A 268 -5.84 -43.50 -31.71
C THR A 268 -5.95 -42.13 -32.38
N TYR A 269 -6.80 -42.02 -33.41
CA TYR A 269 -7.09 -40.73 -34.06
C TYR A 269 -7.53 -39.66 -33.05
N GLY A 270 -8.35 -40.04 -32.06
CA GLY A 270 -8.81 -39.16 -30.98
C GLY A 270 -7.66 -38.68 -30.10
N ALA A 271 -6.80 -39.58 -29.63
CA ALA A 271 -5.65 -39.23 -28.80
C ALA A 271 -4.68 -38.28 -29.53
N LEU A 272 -4.35 -38.58 -30.80
CA LEU A 272 -3.50 -37.72 -31.63
C LEU A 272 -4.14 -36.33 -31.88
N THR A 273 -5.47 -36.28 -31.97
CA THR A 273 -6.22 -35.02 -32.13
C THR A 273 -6.14 -34.17 -30.85
N MET A 274 -6.25 -34.79 -29.67
CA MET A 274 -6.14 -34.10 -28.38
C MET A 274 -4.72 -33.60 -28.11
N GLU A 275 -3.70 -34.44 -28.35
CA GLU A 275 -2.29 -34.04 -28.24
C GLU A 275 -1.97 -32.85 -29.13
N LYS A 276 -2.48 -32.88 -30.38
CA LYS A 276 -2.29 -31.78 -31.32
C LYS A 276 -3.02 -30.51 -30.88
N ALA A 277 -4.23 -30.63 -30.33
CA ALA A 277 -4.98 -29.48 -29.80
C ALA A 277 -4.29 -28.84 -28.60
N VAL A 278 -3.73 -29.64 -27.69
CA VAL A 278 -2.93 -29.17 -26.55
C VAL A 278 -1.64 -28.51 -27.01
N ALA A 279 -0.92 -29.11 -27.96
CA ALA A 279 0.32 -28.55 -28.49
C ALA A 279 0.14 -27.25 -29.29
N GLN A 280 -1.06 -27.04 -29.85
CA GLN A 280 -1.41 -25.84 -30.62
C GLN A 280 -2.15 -24.79 -29.79
N ALA A 281 -2.49 -25.09 -28.53
CA ALA A 281 -3.17 -24.16 -27.64
C ALA A 281 -2.25 -22.96 -27.33
N LEU A 282 -2.80 -21.75 -27.47
CA LEU A 282 -2.07 -20.51 -27.18
C LEU A 282 -2.05 -20.20 -25.67
N ASP A 283 -3.06 -20.67 -24.94
CA ASP A 283 -3.24 -20.48 -23.51
C ASP A 283 -4.16 -21.58 -22.95
N PHE A 284 -4.21 -21.73 -21.63
CA PHE A 284 -5.08 -22.67 -20.92
C PHE A 284 -5.93 -21.93 -19.88
N TYR A 285 -7.14 -22.42 -19.62
CA TYR A 285 -7.97 -21.92 -18.54
C TYR A 285 -7.28 -22.20 -17.20
N ARG A 286 -6.88 -21.12 -16.52
CA ARG A 286 -6.25 -21.15 -15.20
C ARG A 286 -7.13 -20.35 -14.24
N PRO A 287 -7.77 -20.96 -13.22
CA PRO A 287 -8.33 -20.17 -12.13
C PRO A 287 -7.18 -19.44 -11.41
N TYR A 288 -7.45 -18.24 -10.89
CA TYR A 288 -6.50 -17.49 -10.08
C TYR A 288 -6.03 -18.36 -8.89
N ALA A 289 -4.78 -18.83 -8.94
CA ALA A 289 -4.21 -19.67 -7.89
C ALA A 289 -3.76 -18.83 -6.68
N ARG A 290 -4.07 -19.35 -5.49
CA ARG A 290 -3.73 -18.83 -4.17
C ARG A 290 -2.21 -18.71 -3.97
N THR A 291 -1.77 -17.61 -3.39
CA THR A 291 -0.46 -17.53 -2.73
C THR A 291 -0.63 -17.84 -1.25
N SER A 292 0.17 -18.78 -0.76
CA SER A 292 0.17 -19.26 0.62
C SER A 292 0.83 -18.27 1.57
N ALA A 293 0.06 -17.87 2.57
CA ALA A 293 0.52 -17.74 3.94
C ALA A 293 -0.68 -18.21 4.77
N GLU A 294 -0.48 -19.16 5.67
CA GLU A 294 -1.53 -20.12 6.10
C GLU A 294 -1.83 -20.09 7.60
N SER A 295 -1.68 -18.94 8.28
CA SER A 295 -2.21 -18.81 9.65
C SER A 295 -3.23 -17.68 9.80
N ASP A 296 -2.95 -16.48 9.29
CA ASP A 296 -3.81 -15.31 9.53
C ASP A 296 -4.89 -15.12 8.43
N PHE A 297 -4.79 -15.90 7.36
CA PHE A 297 -5.59 -15.73 6.14
C PHE A 297 -6.94 -16.46 6.17
N ASP A 298 -7.11 -17.44 7.06
CA ASP A 298 -8.36 -18.21 7.15
C ASP A 298 -9.42 -17.44 7.93
N ASP A 299 -9.05 -16.87 9.09
CA ASP A 299 -9.95 -16.11 9.95
C ASP A 299 -10.54 -14.87 9.25
N MET A 300 -9.71 -14.14 8.48
CA MET A 300 -10.21 -12.93 7.81
C MET A 300 -11.14 -13.25 6.65
N LEU A 301 -10.81 -14.27 5.85
CA LEU A 301 -11.68 -14.72 4.78
C LEU A 301 -13.02 -15.21 5.36
N GLN A 302 -12.96 -16.01 6.43
CA GLN A 302 -14.13 -16.52 7.13
C GLN A 302 -15.02 -15.38 7.66
N LYS A 303 -14.43 -14.36 8.29
CA LYS A 303 -15.17 -13.16 8.73
C LYS A 303 -15.84 -12.42 7.57
N LEU A 304 -15.19 -12.29 6.42
CA LEU A 304 -15.79 -11.65 5.23
C LEU A 304 -16.96 -12.48 4.65
N ILE A 305 -16.87 -13.81 4.73
CA ILE A 305 -17.95 -14.73 4.37
C ILE A 305 -19.14 -14.55 5.31
N GLU A 306 -18.92 -14.55 6.62
CA GLU A 306 -19.97 -14.36 7.63
C GLU A 306 -20.65 -12.99 7.52
N LEU A 307 -19.88 -11.94 7.21
CA LEU A 307 -20.41 -10.61 6.96
C LEU A 307 -21.17 -10.50 5.63
N ASN A 308 -21.07 -11.51 4.77
CA ASN A 308 -21.65 -11.57 3.42
C ASN A 308 -21.36 -10.28 2.62
N VAL A 309 -20.10 -9.86 2.57
CA VAL A 309 -19.73 -8.51 2.13
C VAL A 309 -20.08 -8.18 0.67
N SER A 310 -20.31 -9.18 -0.18
CA SER A 310 -20.82 -8.95 -1.54
C SER A 310 -22.32 -8.66 -1.62
N ASP A 311 -23.12 -9.06 -0.62
CA ASP A 311 -24.59 -8.96 -0.63
C ASP A 311 -25.20 -8.34 0.62
N ASN A 312 -24.39 -7.56 1.33
CA ASN A 312 -24.84 -6.90 2.55
C ASN A 312 -25.13 -5.43 2.28
N SER A 313 -26.38 -5.02 2.53
CA SER A 313 -26.84 -3.63 2.35
C SER A 313 -26.07 -2.61 3.21
N ARG A 314 -25.38 -3.06 4.27
CA ARG A 314 -24.50 -2.21 5.07
C ARG A 314 -23.21 -1.82 4.33
N TYR A 315 -22.75 -2.66 3.41
CA TYR A 315 -21.53 -2.50 2.63
C TYR A 315 -21.84 -2.33 1.13
N PRO A 316 -22.62 -1.31 0.72
CA PRO A 316 -22.81 -1.03 -0.70
C PRO A 316 -21.47 -0.79 -1.38
N TRP A 317 -21.35 -1.12 -2.68
CA TRP A 317 -20.08 -1.04 -3.42
C TRP A 317 -19.71 0.40 -3.81
N ASN A 318 -19.52 1.24 -2.80
CA ASN A 318 -19.14 2.65 -2.87
C ASN A 318 -18.32 3.03 -1.63
N ASP A 319 -17.88 4.29 -1.58
CA ASP A 319 -17.00 4.81 -0.53
C ASP A 319 -17.58 4.60 0.88
N ASN A 320 -18.88 4.85 1.07
CA ASN A 320 -19.56 4.70 2.36
C ASN A 320 -19.57 3.25 2.84
N GLY A 321 -19.84 2.30 1.93
CA GLY A 321 -19.80 0.89 2.26
C GLY A 321 -18.39 0.39 2.53
N SER A 322 -17.40 0.92 1.80
CA SER A 322 -15.99 0.65 2.05
C SER A 322 -15.54 1.14 3.43
N GLY A 323 -15.92 2.37 3.83
CA GLY A 323 -15.59 2.92 5.15
C GLY A 323 -16.20 2.09 6.28
N ARG A 324 -17.48 1.72 6.15
CA ARG A 324 -18.17 0.85 7.11
C ARG A 324 -17.53 -0.53 7.21
N LEU A 325 -17.18 -1.14 6.08
CA LEU A 325 -16.55 -2.46 6.07
C LEU A 325 -15.20 -2.43 6.79
N PHE A 326 -14.34 -1.45 6.49
CA PHE A 326 -13.06 -1.29 7.19
C PHE A 326 -13.27 -1.12 8.70
N ALA A 327 -14.20 -0.24 9.09
CA ALA A 327 -14.49 0.02 10.49
C ALA A 327 -15.03 -1.22 11.22
N ASP A 328 -15.98 -1.96 10.64
CA ASP A 328 -16.58 -3.16 11.22
C ASP A 328 -15.58 -4.31 11.35
N VAL A 329 -14.73 -4.49 10.33
CA VAL A 329 -13.68 -5.51 10.33
C VAL A 329 -12.64 -5.24 11.42
N TYR A 330 -12.16 -4.01 11.50
CA TYR A 330 -11.07 -3.63 12.41
C TYR A 330 -11.55 -2.96 13.67
N LYS A 331 -12.85 -3.02 14.02
CA LYS A 331 -13.30 -2.39 15.25
C LYS A 331 -12.55 -2.97 16.48
N ASP A 332 -12.21 -4.25 16.46
CA ASP A 332 -11.36 -4.92 17.46
C ASP A 332 -10.02 -4.22 17.74
N ILE A 333 -9.48 -3.56 16.71
CA ILE A 333 -8.04 -3.32 16.55
C ILE A 333 -7.74 -1.86 16.23
N ALA A 334 -8.68 -1.11 15.65
CA ALA A 334 -8.50 0.28 15.24
C ALA A 334 -9.70 1.14 15.67
N ARG A 335 -9.40 2.26 16.33
CA ARG A 335 -10.38 3.25 16.78
C ARG A 335 -9.90 4.66 16.47
N TYR A 336 -10.79 5.50 15.99
CA TYR A 336 -10.47 6.92 15.79
C TYR A 336 -10.78 7.72 17.05
N VAL A 337 -9.86 8.59 17.47
CA VAL A 337 -10.00 9.50 18.60
C VAL A 337 -10.20 10.92 18.08
N PRO A 338 -11.44 11.44 18.03
CA PRO A 338 -11.74 12.74 17.43
C PRO A 338 -11.01 13.90 18.09
N GLU A 339 -10.86 13.88 19.43
CA GLU A 339 -10.23 14.95 20.20
C GLU A 339 -8.74 15.12 19.83
N ARG A 340 -8.09 13.99 19.49
CA ARG A 340 -6.69 13.94 19.08
C ARG A 340 -6.50 13.97 17.56
N LYS A 341 -7.59 13.82 16.79
CA LYS A 341 -7.58 13.64 15.32
C LYS A 341 -6.65 12.53 14.85
N LYS A 342 -6.58 11.42 15.59
CA LYS A 342 -5.64 10.31 15.34
C LYS A 342 -6.33 8.97 15.53
N TRP A 343 -5.90 7.98 14.74
CA TRP A 343 -6.23 6.59 15.01
C TRP A 343 -5.39 6.05 16.16
N TYR A 344 -5.97 5.16 16.94
CA TYR A 344 -5.30 4.30 17.90
C TYR A 344 -5.47 2.86 17.42
N VAL A 345 -4.36 2.13 17.40
CA VAL A 345 -4.32 0.75 16.92
C VAL A 345 -3.80 -0.15 18.03
N TYR A 346 -4.54 -1.21 18.32
CA TYR A 346 -4.16 -2.26 19.24
C TYR A 346 -3.02 -3.09 18.64
N ASP A 347 -1.90 -3.21 19.34
CA ASP A 347 -0.71 -3.91 18.85
C ASP A 347 -0.61 -5.38 19.28
N GLY A 348 -1.66 -5.91 19.92
CA GLY A 348 -1.68 -7.22 20.55
C GLY A 348 -1.59 -7.16 22.08
N THR A 349 -1.05 -6.06 22.63
CA THR A 349 -0.86 -5.85 24.08
C THR A 349 -1.48 -4.56 24.59
N ARG A 350 -1.49 -3.50 23.78
CA ARG A 350 -2.04 -2.18 24.14
C ARG A 350 -2.45 -1.36 22.93
N TRP A 351 -3.24 -0.31 23.18
CA TRP A 351 -3.64 0.67 22.19
C TRP A 351 -2.56 1.75 22.03
N ILE A 352 -2.01 1.90 20.84
CA ILE A 352 -1.00 2.93 20.56
C ILE A 352 -1.46 3.89 19.48
N PRO A 353 -1.06 5.18 19.55
CA PRO A 353 -1.39 6.13 18.50
C PRO A 353 -0.73 5.74 17.17
N ASP A 354 -1.50 5.82 16.09
CA ASP A 354 -1.02 5.57 14.72
C ASP A 354 -0.32 6.83 14.16
N ILE A 355 0.97 6.96 14.48
CA ILE A 355 1.78 8.10 14.04
C ILE A 355 1.95 8.05 12.51
N GLY A 356 1.46 9.09 11.84
CA GLY A 356 1.50 9.20 10.38
C GLY A 356 0.48 8.34 9.63
N GLY A 357 -0.43 7.65 10.33
CA GLY A 357 -1.46 6.81 9.71
C GLY A 357 -0.91 5.54 9.06
N LEU A 358 0.27 5.07 9.47
CA LEU A 358 0.95 3.94 8.82
C LEU A 358 0.30 2.60 9.17
N LYS A 359 -0.12 2.40 10.43
CA LYS A 359 -0.72 1.13 10.88
C LYS A 359 -2.07 0.89 10.22
N THR A 360 -2.93 1.90 10.20
CA THR A 360 -4.23 1.82 9.51
C THR A 360 -4.07 1.61 8.01
N MET A 361 -3.02 2.14 7.39
CA MET A 361 -2.71 1.87 5.98
C MET A 361 -2.29 0.41 5.73
N GLU A 362 -1.54 -0.22 6.64
CA GLU A 362 -1.21 -1.65 6.52
C GLU A 362 -2.45 -2.54 6.72
N LEU A 363 -3.30 -2.24 7.71
CA LEU A 363 -4.59 -2.94 7.88
C LEU A 363 -5.45 -2.82 6.61
N ALA A 364 -5.49 -1.64 6.01
CA ALA A 364 -6.24 -1.39 4.78
C ALA A 364 -5.72 -2.20 3.58
N LYS A 365 -4.40 -2.36 3.44
CA LYS A 365 -3.80 -3.23 2.41
C LYS A 365 -4.18 -4.69 2.64
N SER A 366 -4.04 -5.18 3.88
CA SER A 366 -4.39 -6.55 4.25
C SER A 366 -5.87 -6.86 3.94
N LEU A 367 -6.78 -5.95 4.27
CA LEU A 367 -8.19 -6.11 3.94
C LEU A 367 -8.43 -6.09 2.42
N ALA A 368 -7.77 -5.20 1.68
CA ALA A 368 -7.89 -5.16 0.22
C ALA A 368 -7.48 -6.49 -0.43
N ASP A 369 -6.40 -7.13 0.06
CA ASP A 369 -5.95 -8.43 -0.43
C ASP A 369 -6.97 -9.54 -0.09
N SER A 370 -7.53 -9.52 1.12
CA SER A 370 -8.56 -10.45 1.57
C SER A 370 -9.87 -10.31 0.79
N LEU A 371 -10.25 -9.09 0.38
CA LEU A 371 -11.44 -8.86 -0.45
C LEU A 371 -11.30 -9.46 -1.85
N VAL A 372 -10.10 -9.43 -2.45
CA VAL A 372 -9.82 -10.09 -3.73
C VAL A 372 -9.97 -11.61 -3.59
N ARG A 373 -9.50 -12.18 -2.48
CA ARG A 373 -9.67 -13.62 -2.18
C ARG A 373 -11.13 -13.99 -1.94
N TYR A 374 -11.85 -13.17 -1.18
CA TYR A 374 -13.29 -13.33 -0.97
C TYR A 374 -14.07 -13.28 -2.29
N ALA A 375 -13.67 -12.44 -3.24
CA ALA A 375 -14.30 -12.42 -4.57
C ALA A 375 -14.26 -13.79 -5.24
N LEU A 376 -13.19 -14.57 -5.06
CA LEU A 376 -13.05 -15.92 -5.62
C LEU A 376 -13.99 -16.95 -4.98
N THR A 377 -14.55 -16.69 -3.80
CA THR A 377 -15.55 -17.57 -3.15
C THR A 377 -16.97 -17.32 -3.66
N ILE A 378 -17.19 -16.26 -4.44
CA ILE A 378 -18.50 -15.96 -5.04
C ILE A 378 -18.75 -16.94 -6.18
N THR A 379 -19.86 -17.69 -6.09
CA THR A 379 -20.25 -18.72 -7.06
C THR A 379 -20.85 -18.13 -8.34
N ASP A 380 -21.62 -17.04 -8.23
CA ASP A 380 -22.17 -16.32 -9.38
C ASP A 380 -21.05 -15.59 -10.15
N GLU A 381 -20.84 -15.98 -11.41
CA GLU A 381 -19.69 -15.50 -12.19
C GLU A 381 -19.76 -14.01 -12.52
N ARG A 382 -20.96 -13.50 -12.83
CA ARG A 382 -21.15 -12.08 -13.13
C ARG A 382 -20.86 -11.23 -11.90
N ARG A 383 -21.44 -11.61 -10.76
CA ARG A 383 -21.25 -10.95 -9.47
C ARG A 383 -19.80 -11.03 -9.01
N ARG A 384 -19.15 -12.19 -9.19
CA ARG A 384 -17.71 -12.37 -8.93
C ARG A 384 -16.87 -11.38 -9.73
N LYS A 385 -17.14 -11.25 -11.03
CA LYS A 385 -16.43 -10.30 -11.90
C LYS A 385 -16.63 -8.85 -11.43
N ASP A 386 -17.86 -8.45 -11.20
CA ASP A 386 -18.17 -7.08 -10.75
C ASP A 386 -17.52 -6.78 -9.38
N TYR A 387 -17.50 -7.76 -8.47
CA TYR A 387 -16.87 -7.63 -7.16
C TYR A 387 -15.33 -7.66 -7.24
N LEU A 388 -14.73 -8.40 -8.18
CA LEU A 388 -13.29 -8.34 -8.47
C LEU A 388 -12.90 -6.93 -8.96
N GLU A 389 -13.68 -6.34 -9.86
CA GLU A 389 -13.47 -4.97 -10.33
C GLU A 389 -13.63 -3.94 -9.19
N PHE A 390 -14.60 -4.14 -8.30
CA PHE A 390 -14.77 -3.31 -7.10
C PHE A 390 -13.59 -3.47 -6.13
N SER A 391 -13.21 -4.69 -5.76
CA SER A 391 -12.11 -4.98 -4.82
C SER A 391 -10.75 -4.54 -5.37
N ALA A 392 -10.53 -4.56 -6.70
CA ALA A 392 -9.33 -4.01 -7.30
C ALA A 392 -9.15 -2.50 -7.01
N LYS A 393 -10.24 -1.74 -6.84
CA LYS A 393 -10.16 -0.32 -6.45
C LYS A 393 -9.56 -0.14 -5.05
N TRP A 394 -9.76 -1.11 -4.14
CA TRP A 394 -9.19 -1.08 -2.78
C TRP A 394 -7.66 -1.12 -2.75
N GLN A 395 -7.04 -1.57 -3.84
CA GLN A 395 -5.59 -1.60 -3.99
C GLN A 395 -4.99 -0.22 -4.29
N SER A 396 -5.81 0.74 -4.75
CA SER A 396 -5.38 2.11 -5.04
C SER A 396 -5.18 2.93 -3.77
N ARG A 397 -4.02 3.60 -3.65
CA ARG A 397 -3.72 4.49 -2.51
C ARG A 397 -4.77 5.58 -2.30
N ASN A 398 -5.30 6.18 -3.37
CA ASN A 398 -6.29 7.24 -3.26
C ASN A 398 -7.62 6.72 -2.68
N TYR A 399 -8.03 5.53 -3.12
CA TYR A 399 -9.23 4.89 -2.58
C TYR A 399 -9.03 4.49 -1.12
N ARG A 400 -7.85 3.97 -0.75
CA ARG A 400 -7.48 3.71 0.65
C ARG A 400 -7.63 4.91 1.55
N ASN A 401 -7.08 6.05 1.15
CA ASN A 401 -7.21 7.29 1.91
C ASN A 401 -8.69 7.68 2.11
N THR A 402 -9.52 7.45 1.09
CA THR A 402 -10.94 7.82 1.10
C THR A 402 -11.72 6.99 2.12
N TYR A 403 -11.66 5.65 2.05
CA TYR A 403 -12.43 4.81 2.97
C TYR A 403 -11.87 4.80 4.40
N ILE A 404 -10.55 4.97 4.60
CA ILE A 404 -9.98 5.15 5.94
C ILE A 404 -10.48 6.46 6.57
N SER A 405 -10.62 7.51 5.75
CA SER A 405 -11.19 8.78 6.23
C SER A 405 -12.67 8.63 6.59
N ASP A 406 -13.46 7.96 5.76
CA ASP A 406 -14.89 7.73 6.02
C ASP A 406 -15.13 6.88 7.28
N ALA A 407 -14.29 5.85 7.48
CA ALA A 407 -14.33 4.95 8.63
C ALA A 407 -14.18 5.64 9.99
N GLN A 408 -13.59 6.85 10.04
CA GLN A 408 -13.39 7.61 11.29
C GLN A 408 -14.70 7.90 12.03
N SER A 409 -15.82 7.99 11.29
CA SER A 409 -17.13 8.34 11.82
C SER A 409 -17.94 7.15 12.35
N VAL A 410 -17.54 5.91 12.06
CA VAL A 410 -18.36 4.71 12.30
C VAL A 410 -18.31 4.27 13.76
N TYR A 411 -17.10 4.15 14.32
CA TYR A 411 -16.85 3.77 15.71
C TYR A 411 -15.81 4.68 16.38
N PRO A 412 -16.07 6.00 16.49
CA PRO A 412 -15.18 6.89 17.22
C PRO A 412 -15.17 6.53 18.71
N ILE A 413 -14.05 6.79 19.38
CA ILE A 413 -13.90 6.61 20.83
C ILE A 413 -13.30 7.86 21.45
N ALA A 414 -13.82 8.25 22.61
CA ALA A 414 -13.27 9.36 23.37
C ALA A 414 -11.92 8.97 24.01
N MET A 415 -10.99 9.92 24.11
CA MET A 415 -9.70 9.64 24.77
C MET A 415 -9.87 9.17 26.23
N SER A 416 -10.91 9.64 26.93
CA SER A 416 -11.21 9.28 28.32
C SER A 416 -11.67 7.83 28.53
N GLU A 417 -11.98 7.11 27.45
CA GLU A 417 -12.32 5.69 27.52
C GLU A 417 -11.07 4.80 27.63
N PHE A 418 -9.91 5.31 27.22
CA PHE A 418 -8.63 4.63 27.42
C PHE A 418 -8.14 4.81 28.86
N ASP A 419 -7.52 3.76 29.41
CA ASP A 419 -6.97 3.73 30.77
C ASP A 419 -7.98 4.16 31.86
N ARG A 420 -9.27 3.92 31.59
CA ARG A 420 -10.38 4.28 32.49
C ARG A 420 -10.37 3.44 33.75
N ASN A 421 -10.04 2.15 33.64
CA ASN A 421 -9.86 1.30 34.82
C ASN A 421 -8.47 1.55 35.42
N VAL A 422 -8.43 2.32 36.50
CA VAL A 422 -7.20 2.70 37.20
C VAL A 422 -6.54 1.54 37.97
N TYR A 423 -7.22 0.39 38.08
CA TYR A 423 -6.73 -0.79 38.79
C TYR A 423 -6.19 -1.88 37.87
N TYR A 424 -6.44 -1.79 36.56
CA TYR A 424 -5.81 -2.68 35.60
C TYR A 424 -4.35 -2.31 35.42
N LEU A 425 -3.46 -3.27 35.64
CA LEU A 425 -2.04 -3.16 35.37
C LEU A 425 -1.70 -4.06 34.19
N ASN A 426 -1.44 -3.45 33.04
CA ASN A 426 -1.02 -4.17 31.85
C ASN A 426 0.45 -4.58 31.99
N CYS A 427 0.75 -5.87 32.08
CA CYS A 427 2.10 -6.43 32.23
C CYS A 427 2.60 -6.98 30.88
N GLN A 428 3.87 -7.37 30.75
CA GLN A 428 4.39 -7.87 29.46
C GLN A 428 3.72 -9.17 28.94
N ASN A 429 3.00 -9.89 29.79
CA ASN A 429 2.41 -11.21 29.51
C ASN A 429 0.90 -11.30 29.75
N GLY A 430 0.22 -10.19 30.03
CA GLY A 430 -1.22 -10.15 30.30
C GLY A 430 -1.63 -8.95 31.16
N THR A 431 -2.92 -8.85 31.46
CA THR A 431 -3.47 -7.80 32.33
C THR A 431 -3.75 -8.36 33.72
N LEU A 432 -3.27 -7.67 34.75
CA LEU A 432 -3.57 -7.97 36.16
C LEU A 432 -4.58 -6.95 36.70
N ASP A 433 -5.69 -7.42 37.24
CA ASP A 433 -6.59 -6.59 38.04
C ASP A 433 -6.06 -6.51 39.49
N LEU A 434 -5.59 -5.32 39.89
CA LEU A 434 -5.04 -5.11 41.22
C LEU A 434 -6.10 -5.22 42.34
N GLN A 435 -7.40 -5.07 42.05
CA GLN A 435 -8.45 -5.19 43.08
C GLN A 435 -8.78 -6.65 43.39
N THR A 436 -8.89 -7.47 42.35
CA THR A 436 -9.33 -8.87 42.48
C THR A 436 -8.17 -9.85 42.53
N GLY A 437 -7.00 -9.46 42.02
CA GLY A 437 -5.86 -10.35 41.78
C GLY A 437 -6.02 -11.24 40.55
N GLU A 438 -7.08 -11.07 39.76
CA GLU A 438 -7.31 -11.84 38.54
C GLU A 438 -6.31 -11.44 37.45
N PHE A 439 -5.69 -12.44 36.83
CA PHE A 439 -4.76 -12.26 35.73
C PHE A 439 -5.29 -12.94 34.47
N HIS A 440 -5.38 -12.20 33.37
CA HIS A 440 -5.91 -12.73 32.11
C HIS A 440 -5.06 -12.31 30.90
N PRO A 441 -5.17 -13.03 29.77
CA PRO A 441 -4.49 -12.64 28.53
C PRO A 441 -4.90 -11.23 28.07
N HIS A 442 -3.99 -10.58 27.35
CA HIS A 442 -4.23 -9.26 26.79
C HIS A 442 -5.48 -9.24 25.92
N THR A 443 -6.26 -8.18 26.08
CA THR A 443 -7.48 -7.99 25.32
C THR A 443 -7.70 -6.53 24.92
N PRO A 444 -8.09 -6.24 23.66
CA PRO A 444 -8.39 -4.88 23.24
C PRO A 444 -9.56 -4.27 24.03
N GLN A 445 -10.42 -5.09 24.64
CA GLN A 445 -11.53 -4.64 25.47
C GLN A 445 -11.09 -3.88 26.74
N ASP A 446 -9.88 -4.12 27.25
CA ASP A 446 -9.35 -3.41 28.42
C ASP A 446 -9.06 -1.93 28.13
N LYS A 447 -8.90 -1.57 26.85
CA LYS A 447 -8.59 -0.20 26.40
C LYS A 447 -7.39 0.43 27.12
N LEU A 448 -6.34 -0.34 27.38
CA LEU A 448 -5.11 0.15 28.02
C LEU A 448 -4.15 0.71 26.96
N THR A 449 -3.54 1.86 27.22
CA THR A 449 -2.52 2.49 26.33
C THR A 449 -1.10 2.39 26.88
N LYS A 450 -0.97 1.85 28.09
CA LYS A 450 0.29 1.71 28.82
C LYS A 450 0.59 0.23 29.07
N ILE A 451 1.85 -0.08 29.29
CA ILE A 451 2.33 -1.39 29.72
C ILE A 451 3.48 -1.23 30.72
N ALA A 452 3.50 -2.08 31.74
CA ALA A 452 4.59 -2.22 32.68
C ALA A 452 5.81 -2.86 31.98
N GLY A 453 7.01 -2.58 32.47
CA GLY A 453 8.25 -3.16 31.95
C GLY A 453 8.52 -4.59 32.43
N ALA A 454 7.69 -5.12 33.33
CA ALA A 454 7.82 -6.46 33.88
C ALA A 454 6.68 -7.39 33.46
N ALA A 455 6.97 -8.69 33.40
CA ALA A 455 5.95 -9.74 33.34
C ALA A 455 5.44 -10.05 34.74
N TYR A 456 4.16 -10.39 34.87
CA TYR A 456 3.61 -10.89 36.12
C TYR A 456 3.87 -12.39 36.24
N ASP A 457 4.62 -12.78 37.28
CA ASP A 457 4.79 -14.17 37.70
C ASP A 457 4.61 -14.22 39.22
N PRO A 458 3.51 -14.81 39.74
CA PRO A 458 3.23 -14.82 41.18
C PRO A 458 4.29 -15.53 42.02
N ASN A 459 5.16 -16.35 41.41
CA ASN A 459 6.21 -17.07 42.12
C ASN A 459 7.58 -16.38 42.06
N ALA A 460 7.71 -15.31 41.28
CA ALA A 460 8.98 -14.61 41.13
C ALA A 460 9.44 -14.01 42.46
N LYS A 461 10.67 -14.35 42.85
CA LYS A 461 11.34 -13.86 44.06
C LYS A 461 12.78 -13.49 43.73
N ASN A 462 13.27 -12.41 44.32
CA ASN A 462 14.65 -11.98 44.18
C ASN A 462 15.26 -11.73 45.58
N PRO A 463 16.11 -12.67 46.07
CA PRO A 463 16.75 -12.53 47.38
C PRO A 463 17.65 -11.31 47.49
N ARG A 464 18.34 -10.92 46.41
CA ARG A 464 19.21 -9.73 46.42
C ARG A 464 18.40 -8.45 46.60
N PHE A 465 17.27 -8.31 45.92
CA PHE A 465 16.38 -7.17 46.06
C PHE A 465 15.76 -7.11 47.47
N THR A 466 15.36 -8.25 48.02
CA THR A 466 14.87 -8.33 49.41
C THR A 466 15.92 -7.85 50.41
N ARG A 467 17.17 -8.31 50.24
CA ARG A 467 18.32 -7.85 51.03
C ARG A 467 18.59 -6.36 50.84
N PHE A 468 18.53 -5.88 49.59
CA PHE A 468 18.70 -4.47 49.23
C PHE A 468 17.71 -3.57 49.96
N VAL A 469 16.43 -3.93 50.01
CA VAL A 469 15.40 -3.17 50.74
C VAL A 469 15.75 -3.05 52.23
N SER A 470 16.15 -4.15 52.86
CA SER A 470 16.59 -4.15 54.26
C SER A 470 17.86 -3.30 54.46
N GLU A 471 18.82 -3.39 53.54
CA GLU A 471 20.06 -2.61 53.58
C GLU A 471 19.81 -1.10 53.51
N VAL A 472 18.94 -0.67 52.60
CA VAL A 472 18.58 0.74 52.38
C VAL A 472 17.82 1.33 53.58
N MET A 473 17.00 0.52 54.25
CA MET A 473 16.22 0.91 55.42
C MET A 473 16.93 0.60 56.74
N SER A 474 18.21 0.23 56.72
CA SER A 474 19.01 -0.11 57.92
C SER A 474 18.36 -1.18 58.82
N GLY A 475 17.64 -2.13 58.23
CA GLY A 475 16.93 -3.18 58.96
C GLY A 475 15.60 -2.75 59.61
N ASP A 476 15.19 -1.50 59.46
CA ASP A 476 13.90 -1.00 59.95
C ASP A 476 12.74 -1.56 59.10
N THR A 477 12.06 -2.56 59.66
CA THR A 477 11.00 -3.30 58.95
C THR A 477 9.73 -2.48 58.78
N GLU A 478 9.40 -1.58 59.71
CA GLU A 478 8.22 -0.71 59.59
C GLU A 478 8.42 0.35 58.51
N LYS A 479 9.59 1.01 58.51
CA LYS A 479 9.96 1.97 57.47
C LYS A 479 10.03 1.31 56.09
N ALA A 480 10.59 0.10 56.00
CA ALA A 480 10.63 -0.68 54.77
C ALA A 480 9.22 -1.03 54.26
N ARG A 481 8.30 -1.46 55.14
CA ARG A 481 6.90 -1.74 54.77
C ARG A 481 6.17 -0.48 54.32
N PHE A 482 6.41 0.66 54.97
CA PHE A 482 5.79 1.92 54.56
C PHE A 482 6.35 2.42 53.21
N MET A 483 7.65 2.27 52.97
CA MET A 483 8.25 2.52 51.65
C MET A 483 7.62 1.61 50.59
N GLN A 484 7.50 0.31 50.87
CA GLN A 484 6.83 -0.66 49.99
C GLN A 484 5.40 -0.24 49.68
N LYS A 485 4.63 0.17 50.69
CA LYS A 485 3.27 0.71 50.55
C LYS A 485 3.22 1.95 49.65
N SER A 486 4.15 2.89 49.85
CA SER A 486 4.23 4.11 49.04
C SER A 486 4.52 3.81 47.56
N LEU A 487 5.39 2.84 47.27
CA LEU A 487 5.73 2.45 45.91
C LEU A 487 4.63 1.58 45.27
N GLY A 488 4.03 0.68 46.04
CA GLY A 488 2.90 -0.15 45.61
C GLY A 488 1.65 0.68 45.26
N TYR A 489 1.38 1.76 46.00
CA TYR A 489 0.33 2.73 45.62
C TYR A 489 0.56 3.32 44.21
N GLY A 490 1.83 3.46 43.82
CA GLY A 490 2.27 3.85 42.48
C GLY A 490 1.82 2.93 41.35
N LEU A 491 1.44 1.67 41.63
CA LEU A 491 0.95 0.73 40.61
C LEU A 491 -0.44 1.08 40.08
N THR A 492 -1.27 1.75 40.88
CA THR A 492 -2.64 2.13 40.50
C THR A 492 -2.69 3.54 39.91
N GLY A 493 -3.77 3.89 39.23
CA GLY A 493 -4.10 5.27 38.88
C GLY A 493 -4.89 6.01 39.96
N ASP A 494 -5.05 5.42 41.15
CA ASP A 494 -5.79 6.00 42.26
C ASP A 494 -4.97 7.14 42.90
N THR A 495 -5.65 8.25 43.17
CA THR A 495 -5.08 9.50 43.71
C THR A 495 -5.80 9.97 44.98
N ARG A 496 -6.69 9.18 45.59
CA ARG A 496 -7.55 9.59 46.72
C ARG A 496 -6.84 10.18 47.95
N TYR A 497 -5.57 9.84 48.17
CA TYR A 497 -4.78 10.34 49.30
C TYR A 497 -4.13 11.70 49.03
N GLU A 498 -4.19 12.15 47.77
CA GLU A 498 -3.70 13.44 47.33
C GLU A 498 -2.26 13.77 47.76
N CYS A 499 -1.38 12.76 47.77
CA CYS A 499 -0.06 12.86 48.37
C CYS A 499 1.10 12.77 47.37
N MET A 500 2.26 13.25 47.83
CA MET A 500 3.57 13.12 47.21
C MET A 500 4.59 12.65 48.25
N PHE A 501 5.57 11.88 47.79
CA PHE A 501 6.56 11.23 48.63
C PHE A 501 7.93 11.88 48.45
N PHE A 502 8.60 12.21 49.55
CA PHE A 502 9.98 12.69 49.57
C PHE A 502 10.88 11.60 50.13
N TYR A 503 11.75 11.06 49.28
CA TYR A 503 12.82 10.16 49.68
C TYR A 503 14.04 11.00 50.01
N TYR A 504 14.16 11.32 51.29
CA TYR A 504 15.12 12.28 51.81
C TYR A 504 16.29 11.56 52.46
N GLY A 505 17.51 11.93 52.11
CA GLY A 505 18.70 11.49 52.83
C GLY A 505 19.78 12.54 52.69
N ALA A 506 20.25 13.10 53.82
CA ALA A 506 21.19 14.22 53.83
C ALA A 506 22.55 13.88 53.19
N THR A 507 22.90 12.60 53.18
CA THR A 507 24.14 12.06 52.59
C THR A 507 23.91 11.60 51.15
N THR A 508 24.98 11.55 50.36
CA THR A 508 24.98 10.91 49.03
C THR A 508 25.15 9.40 49.18
N ARG A 509 25.04 8.64 48.07
CA ARG A 509 25.36 7.20 48.05
C ARG A 509 24.55 6.36 49.05
N ASN A 510 23.24 6.59 49.06
CA ASN A 510 22.23 5.90 49.88
C ASN A 510 21.29 5.01 49.05
N TRP A 511 21.69 4.70 47.81
CA TRP A 511 20.98 3.86 46.84
C TRP A 511 19.53 4.26 46.48
N LYS A 512 19.07 5.46 46.90
CA LYS A 512 17.78 6.05 46.47
C LYS A 512 17.60 6.02 44.95
N GLY A 513 18.63 6.45 44.22
CA GLY A 513 18.63 6.44 42.76
C GLY A 513 18.53 5.04 42.17
N THR A 514 19.16 4.03 42.78
CA THR A 514 19.03 2.63 42.34
C THR A 514 17.61 2.13 42.51
N LEU A 515 16.99 2.38 43.67
CA LEU A 515 15.59 2.01 43.91
C LEU A 515 14.65 2.67 42.89
N MET A 516 14.78 3.98 42.65
CA MET A 516 13.88 4.72 41.75
C MET A 516 14.02 4.28 40.30
N GLU A 517 15.24 4.05 39.83
CA GLU A 517 15.48 3.55 38.47
C GLU A 517 14.95 2.11 38.31
N SER A 518 15.11 1.25 39.32
CA SER A 518 14.53 -0.10 39.29
C SER A 518 13.00 -0.08 39.27
N THR A 519 12.37 0.80 40.07
CA THR A 519 10.91 0.96 40.04
C THR A 519 10.45 1.53 38.69
N LEU A 520 11.11 2.55 38.14
CA LEU A 520 10.81 3.10 36.82
C LEU A 520 10.88 2.01 35.73
N HIS A 521 11.90 1.16 35.78
CA HIS A 521 12.07 0.05 34.86
C HIS A 521 10.87 -0.91 34.93
N VAL A 522 10.45 -1.31 36.13
CA VAL A 522 9.27 -2.17 36.32
C VAL A 522 7.98 -1.48 35.88
N MET A 523 7.83 -0.19 36.15
CA MET A 523 6.65 0.59 35.78
C MET A 523 6.50 0.78 34.26
N GLY A 524 7.57 0.68 33.48
CA GLY A 524 7.51 0.84 32.01
C GLY A 524 6.83 2.15 31.60
N ASP A 525 5.81 2.08 30.73
CA ASP A 525 5.07 3.24 30.24
C ASP A 525 4.26 3.95 31.35
N TYR A 526 4.01 3.29 32.48
CA TYR A 526 3.37 3.89 33.66
C TYR A 526 4.34 4.71 34.52
N GLY A 527 5.65 4.61 34.29
CA GLY A 527 6.70 5.34 34.99
C GLY A 527 7.29 6.47 34.14
N LEU A 528 7.52 7.63 34.75
CA LEU A 528 8.14 8.76 34.05
C LEU A 528 9.06 9.57 34.97
N THR A 529 10.24 9.92 34.45
CA THR A 529 11.11 10.93 35.09
C THR A 529 10.65 12.33 34.70
N VAL A 530 10.45 13.16 35.72
CA VAL A 530 9.89 14.53 35.63
C VAL A 530 10.94 15.53 36.08
N ARG A 531 11.01 16.65 35.36
CA ARG A 531 11.91 17.76 35.69
C ARG A 531 11.49 18.44 37.00
N PRO A 532 12.39 18.74 37.94
CA PRO A 532 12.07 19.48 39.18
C PRO A 532 11.35 20.82 38.93
N GLU A 533 11.64 21.48 37.81
CA GLU A 533 11.02 22.74 37.39
C GLU A 533 9.51 22.61 37.15
N THR A 534 9.00 21.39 37.02
CA THR A 534 7.57 21.08 36.88
C THR A 534 6.81 21.36 38.17
N ILE A 535 7.44 21.27 39.34
CA ILE A 535 6.77 21.51 40.64
C ILE A 535 7.27 22.79 41.35
N SER A 536 8.17 23.54 40.71
CA SER A 536 8.81 24.73 41.29
C SER A 536 8.03 26.02 41.03
N ALA A 537 8.07 26.96 41.96
CA ALA A 537 7.58 28.31 41.74
C ALA A 537 8.38 29.01 40.63
N LYS A 538 7.68 29.55 39.62
CA LYS A 538 8.30 30.26 38.50
C LYS A 538 8.17 31.78 38.70
N PRO A 539 9.23 32.58 38.48
CA PRO A 539 9.18 34.05 38.63
C PRO A 539 8.21 34.74 37.66
N SER A 540 7.91 34.11 36.52
CA SER A 540 6.92 34.58 35.53
C SER A 540 6.21 33.38 34.93
N ALA A 541 4.90 33.27 35.17
CA ALA A 541 4.05 32.23 34.59
C ALA A 541 3.41 32.78 33.31
N ASN A 542 3.94 32.40 32.16
CA ASN A 542 3.33 32.75 30.87
C ASN A 542 2.38 31.62 30.45
N SER A 543 1.07 31.84 30.54
CA SER A 543 0.02 30.84 30.29
C SER A 543 -0.04 30.34 28.84
N GLN A 544 0.65 31.01 27.91
CA GLN A 544 0.69 30.63 26.49
C GLN A 544 1.78 29.60 26.15
N ASN A 545 2.72 29.32 27.06
CA ASN A 545 3.82 28.40 26.78
C ASN A 545 3.36 26.93 26.79
N PRO A 546 3.88 26.08 25.89
CA PRO A 546 3.61 24.64 25.92
C PRO A 546 3.97 24.03 27.28
N THR A 547 3.10 23.16 27.79
CA THR A 547 3.26 22.44 29.05
C THR A 547 3.57 20.96 28.81
N GLU A 548 4.56 20.71 27.94
CA GLU A 548 4.93 19.37 27.49
C GLU A 548 5.26 18.43 28.66
N ASP A 549 5.98 18.92 29.68
CA ASP A 549 6.31 18.13 30.88
C ASP A 549 5.05 17.64 31.61
N ILE A 550 3.96 18.42 31.61
CA ILE A 550 2.67 18.02 32.19
C ILE A 550 1.91 17.12 31.22
N ALA A 551 1.94 17.40 29.92
CA ALA A 551 1.25 16.61 28.89
C ALA A 551 1.72 15.15 28.86
N ARG A 552 3.02 14.91 29.10
CA ARG A 552 3.60 13.56 29.17
C ARG A 552 3.12 12.74 30.37
N LEU A 553 2.53 13.38 31.39
CA LEU A 553 2.01 12.70 32.58
C LEU A 553 0.64 12.03 32.37
N ALA A 554 0.00 12.23 31.22
CA ALA A 554 -1.25 11.58 30.90
C ALA A 554 -1.09 10.04 30.88
N GLY A 555 -1.85 9.36 31.75
CA GLY A 555 -1.79 7.90 31.95
C GLY A 555 -0.57 7.39 32.72
N VAL A 556 0.32 8.27 33.19
CA VAL A 556 1.43 7.91 34.08
C VAL A 556 0.87 7.66 35.49
N ARG A 557 1.47 6.70 36.22
CA ARG A 557 1.11 6.36 37.60
C ARG A 557 2.24 6.62 38.61
N PHE A 558 3.49 6.59 38.14
CA PHE A 558 4.68 6.85 38.94
C PHE A 558 5.53 7.95 38.30
N ALA A 559 5.52 9.14 38.90
CA ALA A 559 6.26 10.30 38.43
C ALA A 559 7.46 10.59 39.34
N ASN A 560 8.67 10.24 38.90
CA ASN A 560 9.90 10.40 39.65
C ASN A 560 10.58 11.75 39.35
N ILE A 561 10.87 12.53 40.38
CA ILE A 561 11.58 13.80 40.31
C ILE A 561 12.93 13.61 40.99
N SER A 562 13.97 13.50 40.19
CA SER A 562 15.34 13.29 40.68
C SER A 562 16.05 14.61 40.95
N GLU A 563 16.60 14.74 42.15
CA GLU A 563 17.63 15.73 42.52
C GLU A 563 17.26 17.20 42.26
N PRO A 564 16.20 17.72 42.91
CA PRO A 564 15.95 19.15 42.87
C PRO A 564 17.15 19.94 43.42
N ARG A 565 17.46 21.09 42.81
CA ARG A 565 18.54 21.97 43.27
C ARG A 565 18.25 22.45 44.69
N ARG A 566 19.32 22.63 45.50
CA ARG A 566 19.20 23.23 46.82
C ARG A 566 18.55 24.61 46.71
N GLY A 567 17.53 24.86 47.54
CA GLY A 567 16.77 26.11 47.52
C GLY A 567 15.60 26.15 46.53
N LEU A 568 15.25 25.02 45.89
CA LEU A 568 13.99 24.91 45.14
C LEU A 568 12.80 25.29 46.03
N VAL A 569 11.99 26.24 45.58
CA VAL A 569 10.73 26.63 46.23
C VAL A 569 9.58 25.92 45.52
N LEU A 570 8.73 25.23 46.27
CA LEU A 570 7.57 24.52 45.72
C LEU A 570 6.45 25.49 45.29
N ASN A 571 5.78 25.17 44.18
CA ASN A 571 4.56 25.86 43.75
C ASN A 571 3.32 25.16 44.34
N GLU A 572 2.74 25.74 45.38
CA GLU A 572 1.65 25.12 46.15
C GLU A 572 0.37 24.91 45.33
N ALA A 573 0.00 25.90 44.51
CA ALA A 573 -1.17 25.81 43.65
C ALA A 573 -1.01 24.67 42.64
N GLN A 574 0.19 24.56 42.06
CA GLN A 574 0.51 23.50 41.12
C GLN A 574 0.55 22.12 41.79
N ILE A 575 1.12 22.01 43.00
CA ILE A 575 1.12 20.75 43.75
C ILE A 575 -0.30 20.32 44.10
N LYS A 576 -1.15 21.23 44.61
CA LYS A 576 -2.55 20.93 44.93
C LYS A 576 -3.29 20.43 43.67
N SER A 577 -3.06 21.06 42.53
CA SER A 577 -3.65 20.64 41.25
C SER A 577 -3.10 19.29 40.73
N MET A 578 -1.79 19.03 40.89
CA MET A 578 -1.16 17.79 40.41
C MET A 578 -1.38 16.58 41.32
N THR A 579 -1.56 16.80 42.63
CA THR A 579 -1.81 15.74 43.61
C THR A 579 -3.30 15.53 43.87
N GLY A 580 -4.13 16.55 43.65
CA GLY A 580 -5.57 16.45 43.79
C GLY A 580 -6.25 15.70 42.63
N ASN A 581 -7.58 15.65 42.70
CA ASN A 581 -8.42 15.00 41.68
C ASN A 581 -8.97 15.98 40.63
N ASP A 582 -8.39 17.18 40.57
CA ASP A 582 -8.76 18.21 39.60
C ASP A 582 -8.26 17.86 38.19
N THR A 583 -8.93 18.41 37.18
CA THR A 583 -8.54 18.18 35.78
C THR A 583 -7.37 19.10 35.42
N LEU A 584 -6.31 18.53 34.85
CA LEU A 584 -5.16 19.26 34.33
C LEU A 584 -5.32 19.53 32.83
N ASN A 585 -5.12 20.78 32.44
CA ASN A 585 -4.98 21.16 31.04
C ASN A 585 -3.50 21.14 30.64
N ALA A 586 -3.18 20.44 29.55
CA ALA A 586 -1.81 20.36 29.05
C ALA A 586 -1.73 20.36 27.53
N ARG A 587 -0.57 20.72 26.97
CA ARG A 587 -0.36 20.84 25.53
C ARG A 587 1.03 20.36 25.11
N PHE A 588 1.09 19.44 24.13
CA PHE A 588 2.33 19.12 23.42
C PHE A 588 2.70 20.22 22.42
N LEU A 589 4.00 20.35 22.13
CA LEU A 589 4.48 21.30 21.12
C LEU A 589 3.80 21.01 19.76
N HIS A 590 3.26 22.05 19.13
CA HIS A 590 2.49 21.97 17.87
C HIS A 590 1.20 21.15 17.88
N GLU A 591 0.71 20.68 19.03
CA GLU A 591 -0.59 20.01 19.15
C GLU A 591 -1.62 20.92 19.85
N ASN A 592 -2.90 20.52 19.87
CA ASN A 592 -3.93 21.19 20.66
C ASN A 592 -3.76 20.87 22.16
N SER A 593 -4.23 21.76 23.02
CA SER A 593 -4.36 21.44 24.44
C SER A 593 -5.40 20.33 24.65
N PHE A 594 -5.18 19.50 25.66
CA PHE A 594 -6.12 18.47 26.09
C PHE A 594 -6.17 18.42 27.61
N ASP A 595 -7.29 17.90 28.10
CA ASP A 595 -7.57 17.76 29.52
C ASP A 595 -7.41 16.31 29.95
N PHE A 596 -6.85 16.08 31.13
CA PHE A 596 -6.80 14.76 31.75
C PHE A 596 -6.82 14.85 33.28
N LYS A 597 -7.27 13.78 33.94
CA LYS A 597 -7.18 13.65 35.38
C LYS A 597 -5.84 13.01 35.78
N PRO A 598 -5.14 13.54 36.80
CA PRO A 598 -3.95 12.88 37.34
C PRO A 598 -4.25 11.45 37.76
N GLN A 599 -3.39 10.52 37.33
CA GLN A 599 -3.35 9.14 37.82
C GLN A 599 -2.02 8.83 38.55
N PHE A 600 -1.09 9.79 38.52
CA PHE A 600 0.26 9.64 39.04
C PHE A 600 0.38 10.06 40.50
N LYS A 601 1.36 9.45 41.17
CA LYS A 601 1.93 9.98 42.42
C LYS A 601 3.30 10.56 42.13
N LEU A 602 3.65 11.61 42.85
CA LEU A 602 4.94 12.29 42.74
C LEU A 602 5.92 11.70 43.76
N TYR A 603 7.08 11.28 43.30
CA TYR A 603 8.17 10.76 44.12
C TYR A 603 9.39 11.65 43.92
N VAL A 604 9.82 12.35 44.97
CA VAL A 604 10.95 13.27 44.92
C VAL A 604 12.12 12.64 45.65
N ASN A 605 13.18 12.30 44.91
CA ASN A 605 14.43 11.88 45.48
C ASN A 605 15.34 13.10 45.70
N THR A 606 15.68 13.38 46.95
CA THR A 606 16.47 14.58 47.27
C THR A 606 17.46 14.39 48.43
N ASN A 607 18.53 15.19 48.39
CA ASN A 607 19.47 15.37 49.49
C ASN A 607 19.16 16.62 50.32
N TYR A 608 18.31 17.51 49.80
CA TYR A 608 17.88 18.74 50.46
C TYR A 608 16.35 18.84 50.39
N LEU A 609 15.68 18.99 51.52
CA LEU A 609 14.26 19.26 51.51
C LEU A 609 14.01 20.62 50.83
N PRO A 610 12.98 20.73 49.97
CA PRO A 610 12.67 21.99 49.30
C PRO A 610 12.14 23.03 50.30
N ALA A 611 12.24 24.30 49.93
CA ALA A 611 11.64 25.39 50.68
C ALA A 611 10.13 25.44 50.39
N ILE A 612 9.33 25.61 51.45
CA ILE A 612 7.87 25.68 51.37
C ILE A 612 7.44 27.00 52.01
N THR A 613 6.60 27.76 51.32
CA THR A 613 6.10 29.05 51.79
C THR A 613 4.76 28.93 52.51
N ASP A 614 3.88 28.05 52.04
CA ASP A 614 2.57 27.74 52.62
C ASP A 614 2.60 26.39 53.36
N MET A 615 2.53 26.48 54.69
CA MET A 615 2.50 25.31 55.57
C MET A 615 1.23 24.45 55.40
N THR A 616 0.20 24.92 54.68
CA THR A 616 -1.00 24.11 54.41
C THR A 616 -0.69 22.84 53.62
N LEU A 617 0.42 22.78 52.87
CA LEU A 617 0.87 21.56 52.21
C LEU A 617 1.21 20.43 53.20
N PHE A 618 1.74 20.77 54.37
CA PHE A 618 1.99 19.78 55.43
C PHE A 618 0.72 19.44 56.20
N SER A 619 -0.06 20.44 56.60
CA SER A 619 -1.26 20.20 57.40
C SER A 619 -2.36 19.48 56.63
N SER A 620 -2.34 19.51 55.29
CA SER A 620 -3.24 18.74 54.42
C SER A 620 -2.81 17.27 54.24
N GLY A 621 -1.64 16.86 54.73
CA GLY A 621 -1.13 15.50 54.57
C GLY A 621 -0.60 15.18 53.18
N ARG A 622 -0.45 16.18 52.30
CA ARG A 622 0.04 15.96 50.92
C ARG A 622 1.51 15.59 50.87
N ILE A 623 2.32 16.00 51.86
CA ILE A 623 3.76 15.75 51.89
C ILE A 623 4.07 14.61 52.85
N VAL A 624 4.61 13.51 52.33
CA VAL A 624 5.07 12.36 53.10
C VAL A 624 6.57 12.23 52.96
N ILE A 625 7.32 12.32 54.06
CA ILE A 625 8.79 12.22 54.05
C ILE A 625 9.19 10.82 54.53
N ILE A 626 9.98 10.11 53.71
CA ILE A 626 10.59 8.82 54.08
C ILE A 626 12.11 9.02 54.16
N PRO A 627 12.71 8.91 55.35
CA PRO A 627 14.13 9.14 55.55
C PRO A 627 15.00 7.95 55.11
N PHE A 628 16.11 8.24 54.46
CA PHE A 628 17.17 7.34 54.04
C PHE A 628 18.45 7.71 54.80
N ASP A 629 18.64 7.05 55.93
CA ASP A 629 19.64 7.44 56.93
C ASP A 629 21.03 6.84 56.69
N ARG A 630 21.13 5.82 55.83
CA ARG A 630 22.38 5.09 55.58
C ARG A 630 23.25 5.77 54.53
N HIS A 631 24.55 5.82 54.77
CA HIS A 631 25.58 6.08 53.75
C HIS A 631 26.30 4.77 53.45
N PHE A 632 26.48 4.41 52.17
CA PHE A 632 27.21 3.21 51.78
C PHE A 632 28.64 3.56 51.40
N GLU A 633 29.59 2.94 52.09
CA GLU A 633 31.02 3.13 51.86
C GLU A 633 31.47 2.48 50.55
N GLU A 634 32.64 2.86 50.02
CA GLU A 634 33.07 2.41 48.68
C GLU A 634 33.20 0.90 48.55
N TRP A 635 33.57 0.19 49.62
CA TRP A 635 33.66 -1.28 49.62
C TRP A 635 32.29 -1.98 49.75
N GLU A 636 31.25 -1.28 50.19
CA GLU A 636 29.88 -1.80 50.23
C GLU A 636 29.13 -1.55 48.91
N GLN A 637 29.65 -0.66 48.06
CA GLN A 637 29.00 -0.24 46.83
C GLN A 637 29.05 -1.33 45.75
N GLU A 638 27.90 -1.91 45.46
CA GLU A 638 27.71 -2.81 44.33
C GLU A 638 27.32 -2.02 43.08
N GLN A 639 28.27 -1.83 42.15
CA GLN A 639 28.05 -1.03 40.94
C GLN A 639 27.03 -1.63 39.96
N ASN A 640 26.79 -2.95 40.04
CA ASN A 640 25.96 -3.68 39.07
C ASN A 640 24.50 -3.84 39.48
N LEU A 641 24.06 -3.28 40.62
CA LEU A 641 22.69 -3.47 41.13
C LEU A 641 21.61 -3.05 40.13
N LYS A 642 21.80 -1.93 39.42
CA LYS A 642 20.84 -1.48 38.41
C LYS A 642 20.68 -2.49 37.28
N ALA A 643 21.79 -3.06 36.80
CA ALA A 643 21.79 -4.05 35.74
C ALA A 643 21.24 -5.41 36.21
N GLU A 644 21.44 -5.75 37.48
CA GLU A 644 20.85 -6.94 38.09
C GLU A 644 19.33 -6.80 38.23
N PHE A 645 18.85 -5.66 38.74
CA PHE A 645 17.43 -5.39 38.94
C PHE A 645 16.65 -5.12 37.65
N SER A 646 17.33 -4.84 36.55
CA SER A 646 16.71 -4.76 35.22
C SER A 646 16.58 -6.11 34.50
N ARG A 647 17.04 -7.21 35.09
CA ARG A 647 16.84 -8.55 34.49
C ARG A 647 15.37 -8.94 34.58
N PRO A 648 14.80 -9.66 33.59
CA PRO A 648 13.39 -10.02 33.58
C PRO A 648 12.91 -10.69 34.88
N GLU A 649 13.68 -11.65 35.42
CA GLU A 649 13.32 -12.38 36.64
C GLU A 649 13.33 -11.47 37.88
N ALA A 650 14.28 -10.54 37.92
CA ALA A 650 14.35 -9.54 39.00
C ALA A 650 13.22 -8.52 38.88
N ALA A 651 12.90 -8.07 37.67
CA ALA A 651 11.80 -7.14 37.41
C ALA A 651 10.44 -7.74 37.81
N SER A 652 10.18 -9.01 37.48
CA SER A 652 8.97 -9.73 37.93
C SER A 652 8.91 -9.84 39.45
N ALA A 653 10.03 -10.12 40.12
CA ALA A 653 10.07 -10.17 41.59
C ALA A 653 9.87 -8.80 42.24
N ILE A 654 10.42 -7.73 41.67
CA ILE A 654 10.21 -6.36 42.14
C ILE A 654 8.75 -5.97 41.92
N LEU A 655 8.14 -6.35 40.80
CA LEU A 655 6.70 -6.15 40.57
C LEU A 655 5.86 -6.82 41.66
N ASN A 656 6.14 -8.08 42.01
CA ASN A 656 5.45 -8.75 43.11
C ASN A 656 5.63 -8.01 44.44
N TRP A 657 6.84 -7.53 44.73
CA TRP A 657 7.09 -6.73 45.92
C TRP A 657 6.29 -5.42 45.93
N LEU A 658 6.09 -4.77 44.78
CA LEU A 658 5.22 -3.59 44.66
C LEU A 658 3.74 -3.96 44.85
N ILE A 659 3.27 -5.09 44.30
CA ILE A 659 1.90 -5.58 44.45
C ILE A 659 1.61 -5.90 45.92
N GLU A 660 2.52 -6.58 46.61
CA GLU A 660 2.44 -6.80 48.05
C GLU A 660 2.31 -5.45 48.79
N GLY A 661 3.10 -4.45 48.40
CA GLY A 661 3.01 -3.09 48.93
C GLY A 661 1.64 -2.45 48.77
N TYR A 662 1.00 -2.64 47.61
CA TYR A 662 -0.34 -2.13 47.37
C TYR A 662 -1.39 -2.76 48.30
N THR A 663 -1.19 -4.01 48.71
CA THR A 663 -2.11 -4.73 49.61
C THR A 663 -1.95 -4.36 51.10
N LEU A 664 -0.86 -3.68 51.47
CA LEU A 664 -0.61 -3.15 52.82
C LEU A 664 -1.43 -1.90 53.12
#